data_AF-A0A349EVB5-F1
#
_entry.id   AF-A0A349EVB5-F1
#
_cell.length_a   1.000
_cell.length_b   1.000
_cell.length_c   1.000
_cell.angle_alpha   90.00
_cell.angle_beta   90.00
_cell.angle_gamma   90.00
#
_symmetry.space_group_name_H-M   'P 1'
#
loop_
_entity.id
_entity.type
_entity.pdbx_description
1 polymer ?
#
loop_
_entity_poly.entity_id
_entity_poly.type
_entity_poly.pdbx_seq_one_letter_code
_entity_poly.pdbx_strand_id
1 'polypeptide(L)'
;KATRLLGKKLYRLDINAPIGTDNLAKPKGPLLQSERLLAEATNADDAFFLINGTSSGIIAMILTAVKAGEKIILPRNVHKSIINALVLSGAIPVFVMPEIDNDLEIANQPSVEEFKKAILKHPSAKAVFVINPTYFGSVSDLKSIVNIAHEHNMAVLVDEAHGAHYYFHAKNSPITAMDAMADMSSVSIHKTAGSLTQTSALLLKGKMFSRYDVQKSLNIINTTSPSMILMASLDGARSFMATKGKQAQERVYELAEYAKEEINKIPGFIVEDKKHFLEHGSFDYDQSKLVIGLDKLDIDGFQLYYEIKKDYDIQLELAETYAVLCIFAIGTKKEHVDKLVFALKELSKKHYHSNITYIDHHFDSSFPFMLLRPRVAFHADGKIAKIDNCFGMISKEMVMIYPPGIPLIIPGEVWTKELIDRVKFYKSSGITILSNYPDGFEIVDVEKWKKYSMYSKRLMEYQETRKTTPSNDGYKLPFEGDKHKATVVLIPYRKDTWRNNASFAQQNYKEVILAIAKHEKVIVGIHPSIYARVAPTYKNIKNVELLKIRYNDSWARDNMGIYLTNGKNIRGVDFRFNAWGGEVDGLYSNYHDDDKLTSIFDKKYKIQDYRLPSFVFEGGSIAFDGKGTAIVTEACLLSKGRNPTLRKEEIEETLKEYLSLEKIIWVPHGIYMDETNEHIDNMVAFVKPGVLVMAWTNDENDPQYEYCQLTYQALLDATDARGKHFQIYKSLLPNPPLYMYEEEAKGIVKDKFDAKPRNNSDRLSASYVNFYQGKNFVILPSFGVKEDEEAYRLFSSLFPKKKIHQINTREILLGGGNIHCITMQIPEVKK
;
A
#
# COMPACT_ATOMS: atom_id res chain seq x y z
N LYS A 1 40.19 39.20 -11.35
CA LYS A 1 38.99 39.73 -10.63
C LYS A 1 38.56 38.78 -9.51
N ALA A 2 38.25 37.52 -9.80
CA ALA A 2 37.83 36.53 -8.79
C ALA A 2 38.84 36.31 -7.64
N THR A 3 40.15 36.24 -7.91
CA THR A 3 41.20 36.20 -6.87
C THR A 3 41.23 37.42 -5.94
N ARG A 4 40.80 38.59 -6.42
CA ARG A 4 40.68 39.81 -5.60
C ARG A 4 39.45 39.73 -4.68
N LEU A 5 38.37 39.14 -5.17
CA LEU A 5 37.11 38.97 -4.44
C LEU A 5 37.22 37.89 -3.36
N LEU A 6 37.73 36.70 -3.72
CA LEU A 6 37.74 35.51 -2.86
C LEU A 6 39.06 35.29 -2.10
N GLY A 7 40.12 36.00 -2.49
CA GLY A 7 41.45 35.89 -1.89
C GLY A 7 42.31 34.76 -2.46
N LYS A 8 43.65 34.93 -2.42
CA LYS A 8 44.63 33.97 -2.98
C LYS A 8 44.63 32.61 -2.28
N LYS A 9 44.31 32.57 -0.98
CA LYS A 9 44.36 31.33 -0.17
C LYS A 9 43.31 30.32 -0.63
N LEU A 10 42.11 30.77 -1.01
CA LEU A 10 41.03 29.90 -1.48
C LEU A 10 41.46 29.09 -2.71
N TYR A 11 42.03 29.74 -3.72
CA TYR A 11 42.53 29.06 -4.94
C TYR A 11 43.69 28.10 -4.69
N ARG A 12 44.49 28.31 -3.63
CA ARG A 12 45.55 27.36 -3.24
C ARG A 12 45.00 26.12 -2.57
N LEU A 13 43.80 26.19 -2.00
CA LEU A 13 43.10 25.07 -1.36
C LEU A 13 42.20 24.30 -2.34
N ASP A 14 41.88 24.89 -3.50
CA ASP A 14 41.07 24.25 -4.54
C ASP A 14 41.93 23.32 -5.41
N ILE A 15 42.32 22.19 -4.83
CA ILE A 15 43.17 21.16 -5.44
C ILE A 15 42.40 19.85 -5.58
N ASN A 16 42.63 19.13 -6.68
CA ASN A 16 42.00 17.84 -6.94
C ASN A 16 42.96 16.67 -6.67
N ALA A 17 42.86 16.09 -5.48
CA ALA A 17 43.50 14.84 -5.06
C ALA A 17 45.01 14.64 -5.40
N PRO A 18 45.92 15.63 -5.26
CA PRO A 18 47.37 15.37 -5.35
C PRO A 18 47.83 14.41 -4.25
N ILE A 19 48.98 13.76 -4.45
CA ILE A 19 49.64 12.90 -3.45
C ILE A 19 49.78 13.67 -2.13
N GLY A 20 49.34 13.05 -1.03
CA GLY A 20 49.25 13.69 0.30
C GLY A 20 47.87 14.26 0.63
N THR A 21 46.97 14.37 -0.35
CA THR A 21 45.52 14.51 -0.14
C THR A 21 44.82 13.21 -0.53
N ASP A 22 43.55 13.07 -0.19
CA ASP A 22 42.80 11.81 -0.29
C ASP A 22 41.73 11.88 -1.39
N ASN A 23 41.23 10.71 -1.81
CA ASN A 23 40.21 10.60 -2.87
C ASN A 23 38.85 10.23 -2.24
N LEU A 24 37.85 11.10 -2.38
CA LEU A 24 36.51 10.89 -1.79
C LEU A 24 35.82 9.59 -2.25
N ALA A 25 36.11 9.09 -3.45
CA ALA A 25 35.52 7.86 -3.97
C ALA A 25 36.14 6.59 -3.33
N LYS A 26 37.35 6.72 -2.76
CA LYS A 26 38.06 5.65 -2.05
C LYS A 26 39.00 6.24 -0.99
N PRO A 27 38.44 6.77 0.12
CA PRO A 27 39.25 7.40 1.16
C PRO A 27 40.22 6.39 1.81
N LYS A 28 41.48 6.80 2.03
CA LYS A 28 42.52 5.97 2.65
C LYS A 28 43.41 6.72 3.65
N GLY A 29 43.36 8.04 3.65
CA GLY A 29 44.25 8.93 4.41
C GLY A 29 43.46 9.96 5.20
N PRO A 30 43.76 11.26 5.07
CA PRO A 30 43.11 12.30 5.87
C PRO A 30 41.58 12.31 5.80
N LEU A 31 40.97 12.06 4.63
CA LEU A 31 39.50 12.04 4.53
C LEU A 31 38.91 10.85 5.30
N LEU A 32 39.49 9.65 5.18
CA LEU A 32 39.05 8.50 5.96
C LEU A 32 39.18 8.75 7.47
N GLN A 33 40.24 9.45 7.89
CA GLN A 33 40.41 9.83 9.30
C GLN A 33 39.32 10.82 9.74
N SER A 34 39.04 11.87 8.96
CA SER A 34 37.99 12.85 9.26
C SER A 34 36.59 12.21 9.28
N GLU A 35 36.33 11.24 8.40
CA GLU A 35 35.10 10.45 8.37
C GLU A 35 34.94 9.58 9.63
N ARG A 36 36.02 8.90 10.07
CA ARG A 36 35.99 8.14 11.33
C ARG A 36 35.74 9.02 12.55
N LEU A 37 36.37 10.19 12.59
CA LEU A 37 36.12 11.18 13.64
C LEU A 37 34.68 11.71 13.61
N LEU A 38 34.07 11.79 12.44
CA LEU A 38 32.66 12.16 12.33
C LEU A 38 31.77 11.03 12.86
N ALA A 39 32.07 9.78 12.50
CA ALA A 39 31.34 8.61 12.99
C ALA A 39 31.36 8.55 14.52
N GLU A 40 32.55 8.71 15.12
CA GLU A 40 32.71 8.79 16.58
C GLU A 40 31.89 9.94 17.19
N ALA A 41 31.96 11.14 16.61
CA ALA A 41 31.24 12.31 17.10
C ALA A 41 29.71 12.23 16.95
N THR A 42 29.20 11.26 16.19
CA THR A 42 27.77 11.09 15.91
C THR A 42 27.23 9.73 16.37
N ASN A 43 28.02 8.97 17.12
CA ASN A 43 27.69 7.61 17.55
C ASN A 43 27.33 6.66 16.38
N ALA A 44 27.84 6.95 15.18
CA ALA A 44 27.71 6.10 14.00
C ALA A 44 28.83 5.05 13.97
N ASP A 45 28.59 3.93 13.29
CA ASP A 45 29.62 2.90 13.09
C ASP A 45 30.53 3.28 11.91
N ASP A 46 29.99 4.03 10.94
CA ASP A 46 30.72 4.61 9.82
C ASP A 46 30.07 5.93 9.38
N ALA A 47 30.85 6.83 8.77
CA ALA A 47 30.36 8.07 8.21
C ALA A 47 31.02 8.41 6.87
N PHE A 48 30.36 9.27 6.10
CA PHE A 48 30.76 9.68 4.76
C PHE A 48 30.56 11.18 4.58
N PHE A 49 31.56 11.85 4.02
CA PHE A 49 31.42 13.26 3.66
C PHE A 49 30.64 13.41 2.36
N LEU A 50 29.68 14.33 2.35
CA LEU A 50 28.88 14.65 1.17
C LEU A 50 29.10 16.11 0.78
N ILE A 51 29.42 16.34 -0.49
CA ILE A 51 29.62 17.69 -1.05
C ILE A 51 28.53 18.10 -2.05
N ASN A 52 27.57 17.20 -2.32
CA ASN A 52 26.43 17.42 -3.22
C ASN A 52 25.11 17.53 -2.42
N GLY A 53 25.19 17.99 -1.17
CA GLY A 53 24.07 18.15 -0.24
C GLY A 53 23.47 16.83 0.26
N THR A 54 22.56 16.94 1.23
CA THR A 54 21.80 15.79 1.78
C THR A 54 20.98 15.08 0.71
N SER A 55 20.58 15.78 -0.35
CA SER A 55 19.96 15.18 -1.54
C SER A 55 20.77 13.99 -2.08
N SER A 56 22.11 14.10 -2.13
CA SER A 56 22.96 12.99 -2.56
C SER A 56 22.95 11.83 -1.56
N GLY A 57 22.98 12.12 -0.25
CA GLY A 57 22.89 11.10 0.79
C GLY A 57 21.57 10.34 0.74
N ILE A 58 20.44 11.03 0.56
CA ILE A 58 19.11 10.40 0.42
C ILE A 58 19.06 9.45 -0.79
N ILE A 59 19.59 9.89 -1.93
CA ILE A 59 19.66 9.05 -3.13
C ILE A 59 20.54 7.82 -2.85
N ALA A 60 21.69 7.98 -2.21
CA ALA A 60 22.58 6.87 -1.86
C ALA A 60 21.94 5.88 -0.89
N MET A 61 21.27 6.35 0.17
CA MET A 61 20.57 5.50 1.13
C MET A 61 19.54 4.60 0.44
N ILE A 62 18.69 5.18 -0.42
CA ILE A 62 17.65 4.43 -1.14
C ILE A 62 18.27 3.47 -2.17
N LEU A 63 19.30 3.90 -2.92
CA LEU A 63 20.00 3.02 -3.87
C LEU A 63 20.69 1.84 -3.20
N THR A 64 21.18 2.01 -1.97
CA THR A 64 21.80 0.95 -1.19
C THR A 64 20.76 -0.03 -0.64
N ALA A 65 19.65 0.49 -0.10
CA ALA A 65 18.68 -0.33 0.62
C ALA A 65 17.64 -1.01 -0.27
N VAL A 66 17.29 -0.44 -1.43
CA VAL A 66 16.11 -0.85 -2.21
C VAL A 66 16.45 -1.01 -3.69
N LYS A 67 16.22 -2.20 -4.24
CA LYS A 67 16.44 -2.50 -5.66
C LYS A 67 15.25 -2.05 -6.50
N ALA A 68 15.48 -1.97 -7.81
CA ALA A 68 14.41 -1.67 -8.76
C ALA A 68 13.27 -2.69 -8.65
N GLY A 69 12.04 -2.19 -8.46
CA GLY A 69 10.85 -3.03 -8.29
C GLY A 69 10.57 -3.46 -6.84
N GLU A 70 11.49 -3.25 -5.90
CA GLU A 70 11.24 -3.47 -4.48
C GLU A 70 10.50 -2.28 -3.86
N LYS A 71 9.74 -2.54 -2.78
CA LYS A 71 8.91 -1.52 -2.12
C LYS A 71 9.69 -0.80 -1.01
N ILE A 72 9.37 0.48 -0.85
CA ILE A 72 9.84 1.33 0.26
C ILE A 72 8.65 2.06 0.86
N ILE A 73 8.51 1.99 2.18
CA ILE A 73 7.47 2.71 2.93
C ILE A 73 8.02 4.09 3.28
N LEU A 74 7.29 5.16 2.97
CA LEU A 74 7.75 6.52 3.23
C LEU A 74 6.58 7.50 3.42
N PRO A 75 6.77 8.60 4.16
CA PRO A 75 5.75 9.63 4.29
C PRO A 75 5.44 10.31 2.95
N ARG A 76 4.22 10.81 2.75
CA ARG A 76 3.84 11.50 1.50
C ARG A 76 4.40 12.92 1.38
N ASN A 77 4.68 13.60 2.49
CA ASN A 77 5.29 14.94 2.56
C ASN A 77 6.82 14.91 2.40
N VAL A 78 7.35 14.06 1.52
CA VAL A 78 8.79 13.95 1.27
C VAL A 78 9.34 15.09 0.41
N HIS A 79 10.58 15.48 0.71
CA HIS A 79 11.34 16.42 -0.11
C HIS A 79 11.59 15.86 -1.52
N LYS A 80 11.72 16.75 -2.52
CA LYS A 80 11.93 16.39 -3.93
C LYS A 80 13.07 15.39 -4.18
N SER A 81 14.10 15.37 -3.33
CA SER A 81 15.22 14.42 -3.47
C SER A 81 14.80 12.98 -3.30
N ILE A 82 13.80 12.68 -2.48
CA ILE A 82 13.25 11.33 -2.33
C ILE A 82 12.56 10.91 -3.62
N ILE A 83 11.77 11.80 -4.23
CA ILE A 83 11.12 11.51 -5.53
C ILE A 83 12.17 11.26 -6.62
N ASN A 84 13.24 12.06 -6.65
CA ASN A 84 14.37 11.82 -7.56
C ASN A 84 15.05 10.46 -7.28
N ALA A 85 15.19 10.08 -6.00
CA ALA A 85 15.71 8.78 -5.62
C ALA A 85 14.80 7.62 -6.08
N LEU A 86 13.47 7.79 -6.03
CA LEU A 86 12.51 6.80 -6.55
C LEU A 86 12.60 6.66 -8.07
N VAL A 87 12.82 7.76 -8.81
CA VAL A 87 13.09 7.72 -10.24
C VAL A 87 14.41 6.98 -10.53
N LEU A 88 15.47 7.31 -9.80
CA LEU A 88 16.82 6.75 -10.01
C LEU A 88 16.97 5.30 -9.56
N SER A 89 16.32 4.88 -8.47
CA SER A 89 16.35 3.50 -7.96
C SER A 89 15.32 2.59 -8.63
N GLY A 90 14.16 3.16 -8.98
CA GLY A 90 12.99 2.40 -9.44
C GLY A 90 12.29 1.65 -8.32
N ALA A 91 12.57 2.01 -7.08
CA ALA A 91 11.81 1.57 -5.94
C ALA A 91 10.32 1.95 -6.09
N ILE A 92 9.45 1.11 -5.53
CA ILE A 92 8.00 1.31 -5.55
C ILE A 92 7.63 1.99 -4.23
N PRO A 93 7.18 3.26 -4.24
CA PRO A 93 6.78 3.92 -3.02
C PRO A 93 5.46 3.34 -2.48
N VAL A 94 5.42 3.12 -1.17
CA VAL A 94 4.22 2.92 -0.38
C VAL A 94 4.11 4.15 0.52
N PHE A 95 3.18 5.04 0.18
CA PHE A 95 3.02 6.29 0.90
C PHE A 95 2.21 6.11 2.19
N VAL A 96 2.75 6.66 3.28
CA VAL A 96 2.03 6.86 4.54
C VAL A 96 1.62 8.33 4.62
N MET A 97 0.35 8.59 4.92
CA MET A 97 -0.14 9.96 4.97
C MET A 97 0.33 10.66 6.27
N PRO A 98 0.83 11.90 6.19
CA PRO A 98 1.18 12.68 7.36
C PRO A 98 -0.08 13.09 8.15
N GLU A 99 0.10 13.34 9.44
CA GLU A 99 -0.93 14.02 10.24
C GLU A 99 -0.94 15.52 9.88
N ILE A 100 -2.14 16.07 9.65
CA ILE A 100 -2.32 17.48 9.29
C ILE A 100 -2.70 18.25 10.55
N ASP A 101 -1.90 19.25 10.86
CA ASP A 101 -2.21 20.28 11.85
C ASP A 101 -3.04 21.34 11.16
N ASN A 102 -4.34 21.38 11.46
CA ASN A 102 -5.27 22.30 10.82
C ASN A 102 -5.20 23.72 11.42
N ASP A 103 -4.61 23.89 12.60
CA ASP A 103 -4.48 25.20 13.24
C ASP A 103 -3.39 26.01 12.53
N LEU A 104 -2.30 25.34 12.14
CA LEU A 104 -1.17 25.95 11.44
C LEU A 104 -1.15 25.67 9.92
N GLU A 105 -2.05 24.80 9.44
CA GLU A 105 -2.08 24.27 8.06
C GLU A 105 -0.79 23.58 7.63
N ILE A 106 -0.10 22.89 8.55
CA ILE A 106 1.16 22.20 8.28
C ILE A 106 1.00 20.68 8.28
N ALA A 107 1.83 20.00 7.48
CA ALA A 107 1.94 18.54 7.49
C ALA A 107 3.03 18.09 8.48
N ASN A 108 2.62 17.44 9.57
CA ASN A 108 3.49 16.81 10.55
C ASN A 108 3.94 15.42 10.06
N GLN A 109 4.52 14.62 10.97
CA GLN A 109 4.94 13.25 10.66
C GLN A 109 3.74 12.29 10.69
N PRO A 110 3.79 11.17 9.95
CA PRO A 110 2.89 10.06 10.25
C PRO A 110 3.18 9.49 11.64
N SER A 111 2.13 9.08 12.35
CA SER A 111 2.28 8.40 13.64
C SER A 111 2.89 7.00 13.50
N VAL A 112 3.43 6.49 14.62
CA VAL A 112 3.97 5.13 14.72
C VAL A 112 2.95 4.08 14.28
N GLU A 113 1.68 4.27 14.63
CA GLU A 113 0.61 3.35 14.25
C GLU A 113 0.35 3.33 12.74
N GLU A 114 0.48 4.45 12.04
CA GLU A 114 0.37 4.48 10.58
C GLU A 114 1.56 3.80 9.90
N PHE A 115 2.79 4.01 10.40
CA PHE A 115 3.95 3.23 9.95
C PHE A 115 3.77 1.73 10.20
N LYS A 116 3.29 1.34 11.39
CA LYS A 116 3.02 -0.06 11.73
C LYS A 116 1.98 -0.69 10.81
N LYS A 117 0.87 0.00 10.54
CA LYS A 117 -0.14 -0.46 9.56
C LYS A 117 0.48 -0.66 8.19
N ALA A 118 1.30 0.27 7.72
CA ALA A 118 1.98 0.17 6.43
C ALA A 118 2.95 -1.02 6.38
N ILE A 119 3.76 -1.23 7.44
CA ILE A 119 4.70 -2.36 7.57
C ILE A 119 3.95 -3.69 7.52
N LEU A 120 2.86 -3.82 8.28
CA LEU A 120 2.03 -5.04 8.31
C LEU A 120 1.28 -5.29 6.99
N LYS A 121 0.84 -4.24 6.31
CA LYS A 121 0.14 -4.33 5.01
C LYS A 121 1.10 -4.65 3.86
N HIS A 122 2.37 -4.30 3.99
CA HIS A 122 3.38 -4.45 2.94
C HIS A 122 4.63 -5.20 3.45
N PRO A 123 4.49 -6.48 3.86
CA PRO A 123 5.61 -7.27 4.38
C PRO A 123 6.73 -7.49 3.36
N SER A 124 6.47 -7.28 2.05
CA SER A 124 7.49 -7.35 1.01
C SER A 124 8.40 -6.12 0.89
N ALA A 125 8.07 -5.02 1.60
CA ALA A 125 8.90 -3.81 1.61
C ALA A 125 10.29 -4.07 2.20
N LYS A 126 11.29 -3.33 1.70
CA LYS A 126 12.70 -3.50 2.08
C LYS A 126 13.22 -2.41 3.00
N ALA A 127 12.55 -1.28 3.03
CA ALA A 127 12.93 -0.17 3.87
C ALA A 127 11.72 0.67 4.29
N VAL A 128 11.84 1.28 5.47
CA VAL A 128 11.04 2.39 5.96
C VAL A 128 11.91 3.64 5.90
N PHE A 129 11.38 4.70 5.29
CA PHE A 129 12.01 6.01 5.26
C PHE A 129 11.27 6.94 6.22
N VAL A 130 12.03 7.64 7.07
CA VAL A 130 11.48 8.57 8.06
C VAL A 130 12.15 9.93 7.87
N ILE A 131 11.38 11.00 7.99
CA ILE A 131 11.92 12.36 8.05
C ILE A 131 12.05 12.68 9.55
N ASN A 132 13.17 13.22 10.02
CA ASN A 132 13.30 13.57 11.44
C ASN A 132 14.33 14.69 11.68
N PRO A 133 13.94 15.90 12.14
CA PRO A 133 12.58 16.38 12.31
C PRO A 133 11.95 16.77 10.96
N THR A 134 10.67 17.16 10.96
CA THR A 134 10.11 17.97 9.87
C THR A 134 10.78 19.35 9.81
N TYR A 135 10.49 20.11 8.74
CA TYR A 135 10.89 21.52 8.65
C TYR A 135 10.48 22.35 9.89
N PHE A 136 9.26 22.10 10.40
CA PHE A 136 8.67 22.82 11.53
C PHE A 136 9.16 22.34 12.89
N GLY A 137 9.96 21.28 12.96
CA GLY A 137 10.53 20.77 14.22
C GLY A 137 9.76 19.61 14.84
N SER A 138 8.74 19.06 14.17
CA SER A 138 8.05 17.84 14.63
C SER A 138 9.00 16.63 14.54
N VAL A 139 9.12 15.90 15.66
CA VAL A 139 10.00 14.74 15.81
C VAL A 139 9.15 13.48 15.98
N SER A 140 9.57 12.39 15.34
CA SER A 140 8.92 11.07 15.42
C SER A 140 9.48 10.21 16.56
N ASP A 141 8.69 9.24 17.05
CA ASP A 141 9.22 8.17 17.91
C ASP A 141 10.06 7.19 17.08
N LEU A 142 11.29 7.61 16.77
CA LEU A 142 12.21 6.85 15.93
C LEU A 142 12.51 5.47 16.50
N LYS A 143 12.62 5.33 17.82
CA LYS A 143 12.92 4.04 18.47
C LYS A 143 11.82 3.02 18.19
N SER A 144 10.57 3.41 18.37
CA SER A 144 9.44 2.52 18.12
C SER A 144 9.34 2.14 16.64
N ILE A 145 9.55 3.10 15.72
CA ILE A 145 9.55 2.83 14.28
C ILE A 145 10.68 1.86 13.89
N VAL A 146 11.90 2.07 14.41
CA VAL A 146 13.06 1.20 14.16
C VAL A 146 12.79 -0.22 14.64
N ASN A 147 12.32 -0.38 15.87
CA ASN A 147 12.03 -1.71 16.42
C ASN A 147 11.01 -2.48 15.57
N ILE A 148 9.89 -1.85 15.20
CA ILE A 148 8.83 -2.49 14.40
C ILE A 148 9.35 -2.85 13.00
N ALA A 149 10.13 -1.97 12.37
CA ALA A 149 10.70 -2.22 11.05
C ALA A 149 11.70 -3.38 11.07
N HIS A 150 12.59 -3.41 12.07
CA HIS A 150 13.58 -4.49 12.25
C HIS A 150 12.92 -5.84 12.57
N GLU A 151 11.85 -5.88 13.36
CA GLU A 151 11.04 -7.09 13.58
C GLU A 151 10.50 -7.69 12.27
N HIS A 152 10.31 -6.84 11.25
CA HIS A 152 9.83 -7.24 9.92
C HIS A 152 10.94 -7.26 8.86
N ASN A 153 12.22 -7.28 9.27
CA ASN A 153 13.40 -7.35 8.39
C ASN A 153 13.48 -6.20 7.36
N MET A 154 13.05 -4.99 7.74
CA MET A 154 13.13 -3.79 6.90
C MET A 154 14.23 -2.85 7.41
N ALA A 155 15.00 -2.25 6.49
CA ALA A 155 15.94 -1.19 6.82
C ALA A 155 15.21 0.09 7.27
N VAL A 156 15.82 0.90 8.15
CA VAL A 156 15.34 2.24 8.47
C VAL A 156 16.30 3.31 7.96
N LEU A 157 15.78 4.16 7.08
CA LEU A 157 16.50 5.27 6.45
C LEU A 157 15.94 6.58 6.98
N VAL A 158 16.79 7.47 7.50
CA VAL A 158 16.33 8.71 8.12
C VAL A 158 16.87 9.94 7.40
N ASP A 159 15.98 10.83 6.99
CA ASP A 159 16.34 12.19 6.57
C ASP A 159 16.41 13.10 7.78
N GLU A 160 17.63 13.31 8.29
CA GLU A 160 17.92 14.25 9.36
C GLU A 160 18.59 15.53 8.85
N ALA A 161 18.20 15.99 7.65
CA ALA A 161 18.69 17.25 7.08
C ALA A 161 18.64 18.39 8.10
N HIS A 162 17.54 18.51 8.85
CA HIS A 162 17.34 19.57 9.83
C HIS A 162 17.78 19.20 11.27
N GLY A 163 18.22 17.96 11.50
CA GLY A 163 18.57 17.40 12.82
C GLY A 163 20.07 17.25 13.09
N ALA A 164 20.96 17.78 12.23
CA ALA A 164 22.41 17.58 12.36
C ALA A 164 23.00 17.99 13.73
N HIS A 165 22.37 18.93 14.44
CA HIS A 165 22.80 19.44 15.74
C HIS A 165 22.41 18.55 16.93
N TYR A 166 21.51 17.57 16.76
CA TYR A 166 21.07 16.66 17.83
C TYR A 166 22.19 15.75 18.34
N TYR A 167 23.12 15.40 17.44
CA TYR A 167 24.25 14.50 17.67
C TYR A 167 25.25 14.96 18.73
N PHE A 168 25.13 16.18 19.22
CA PHE A 168 26.02 16.74 20.23
C PHE A 168 25.37 16.83 21.62
N HIS A 169 24.22 16.16 21.78
CA HIS A 169 23.55 15.82 23.04
C HIS A 169 23.42 16.99 24.05
N ALA A 170 22.90 18.13 23.57
CA ALA A 170 22.43 19.17 24.47
C ALA A 170 21.20 18.68 25.25
N LYS A 171 20.97 19.23 26.45
CA LYS A 171 19.97 18.72 27.41
C LYS A 171 18.55 18.52 26.84
N ASN A 172 18.15 19.33 25.88
CA ASN A 172 16.82 19.31 25.26
C ASN A 172 16.82 18.81 23.81
N SER A 173 17.93 18.26 23.32
CA SER A 173 17.98 17.76 21.95
C SER A 173 17.12 16.50 21.80
N PRO A 174 16.31 16.43 20.72
CA PRO A 174 15.65 15.20 20.33
C PRO A 174 16.62 14.03 20.10
N ILE A 175 16.08 12.81 20.10
CA ILE A 175 16.87 11.62 19.79
C ILE A 175 17.33 11.62 18.33
N THR A 176 18.57 11.17 18.10
CA THR A 176 19.15 11.02 16.76
C THR A 176 18.78 9.68 16.13
N ALA A 177 18.88 9.58 14.81
CA ALA A 177 18.75 8.31 14.10
C ALA A 177 19.76 7.25 14.56
N MET A 178 21.03 7.61 14.79
CA MET A 178 22.04 6.65 15.23
C MET A 178 21.77 6.13 16.66
N ASP A 179 21.30 6.98 17.58
CA ASP A 179 20.92 6.56 18.93
C ASP A 179 19.61 5.74 18.95
N ALA A 180 18.76 5.94 17.95
CA ALA A 180 17.57 5.12 17.71
C ALA A 180 17.90 3.81 16.98
N MET A 181 19.17 3.57 16.62
CA MET A 181 19.65 2.39 15.89
C MET A 181 19.12 2.28 14.44
N ALA A 182 18.73 3.39 13.81
CA ALA A 182 18.36 3.38 12.39
C ALA A 182 19.58 3.09 11.51
N ASP A 183 19.40 2.29 10.46
CA ASP A 183 20.50 1.74 9.66
C ASP A 183 21.30 2.83 8.92
N MET A 184 20.63 3.84 8.37
CA MET A 184 21.30 4.97 7.72
C MET A 184 20.61 6.30 8.01
N SER A 185 21.39 7.36 8.13
CA SER A 185 20.88 8.74 8.23
C SER A 185 21.67 9.70 7.34
N SER A 186 21.01 10.71 6.80
CA SER A 186 21.65 11.80 6.06
C SER A 186 21.37 13.13 6.73
N VAL A 187 22.43 13.91 7.03
CA VAL A 187 22.36 15.15 7.82
C VAL A 187 22.91 16.36 7.07
N SER A 188 22.25 17.53 7.12
CA SER A 188 22.80 18.77 6.54
C SER A 188 23.61 19.55 7.56
N ILE A 189 24.94 19.33 7.59
CA ILE A 189 25.83 20.06 8.50
C ILE A 189 25.80 21.57 8.21
N HIS A 190 25.61 21.99 6.96
CA HIS A 190 25.52 23.41 6.59
C HIS A 190 24.27 24.12 7.11
N LYS A 191 23.19 23.38 7.45
CA LYS A 191 21.94 23.98 7.91
C LYS A 191 22.02 24.40 9.38
N THR A 192 22.47 23.49 10.25
CA THR A 192 22.40 23.71 11.71
C THR A 192 23.73 23.62 12.44
N ALA A 193 24.78 23.07 11.79
CA ALA A 193 26.09 22.81 12.40
C ALA A 193 27.25 23.64 11.80
N GLY A 194 26.96 24.58 10.89
CA GLY A 194 27.85 25.70 10.54
C GLY A 194 28.91 25.46 9.46
N SER A 195 28.76 24.46 8.59
CA SER A 195 29.62 24.29 7.40
C SER A 195 29.10 25.06 6.17
N LEU A 196 29.89 25.13 5.11
CA LEU A 196 29.51 25.81 3.86
C LEU A 196 28.34 25.12 3.15
N THR A 197 27.48 25.88 2.48
CA THR A 197 26.34 25.36 1.68
C THR A 197 26.78 24.25 0.72
N GLN A 198 25.91 23.26 0.50
CA GLN A 198 26.14 21.97 -0.20
C GLN A 198 26.82 20.88 0.63
N THR A 199 27.39 21.20 1.80
CA THR A 199 28.04 20.17 2.62
C THR A 199 27.09 19.40 3.52
N SER A 200 27.28 18.09 3.62
CA SER A 200 26.41 17.17 4.36
C SER A 200 27.22 15.94 4.79
N ALA A 201 26.59 15.04 5.54
CA ALA A 201 27.15 13.72 5.82
C ALA A 201 26.08 12.63 5.73
N LEU A 202 26.52 11.41 5.44
CA LEU A 202 25.75 10.19 5.59
C LEU A 202 26.36 9.39 6.75
N LEU A 203 25.53 8.89 7.64
CA LEU A 203 25.87 8.12 8.83
C LEU A 203 25.30 6.70 8.69
N LEU A 204 26.09 5.70 9.10
CA LEU A 204 25.76 4.28 9.00
C LEU A 204 25.78 3.65 10.40
N LYS A 205 24.76 2.85 10.71
CA LYS A 205 24.66 2.08 11.96
C LYS A 205 24.30 0.63 11.69
N GLY A 206 24.79 -0.26 12.55
CA GLY A 206 24.42 -1.67 12.53
C GLY A 206 25.17 -2.46 11.45
N LYS A 207 24.58 -3.60 11.08
CA LYS A 207 25.21 -4.60 10.21
C LYS A 207 24.43 -4.88 8.92
N MET A 208 23.30 -4.21 8.70
CA MET A 208 22.46 -4.46 7.53
C MET A 208 23.16 -4.08 6.22
N PHE A 209 23.98 -3.02 6.26
CA PHE A 209 24.80 -2.59 5.13
C PHE A 209 26.24 -2.40 5.57
N SER A 210 27.18 -2.73 4.68
CA SER A 210 28.59 -2.42 4.90
C SER A 210 28.94 -1.03 4.38
N ARG A 211 30.05 -0.48 4.85
CA ARG A 211 30.64 0.75 4.28
C ARG A 211 30.79 0.69 2.76
N TYR A 212 31.13 -0.48 2.23
CA TYR A 212 31.35 -0.69 0.80
C TYR A 212 30.06 -0.60 -0.01
N ASP A 213 28.93 -1.08 0.53
CA ASP A 213 27.62 -0.98 -0.12
C ASP A 213 27.19 0.48 -0.27
N VAL A 214 27.39 1.28 0.78
CA VAL A 214 27.12 2.72 0.77
C VAL A 214 28.08 3.47 -0.16
N GLN A 215 29.39 3.21 -0.06
CA GLN A 215 30.39 3.85 -0.93
C GLN A 215 30.14 3.56 -2.41
N LYS A 216 29.69 2.35 -2.75
CA LYS A 216 29.33 1.98 -4.12
C LYS A 216 28.21 2.86 -4.66
N SER A 217 27.16 3.09 -3.88
CA SER A 217 26.05 3.99 -4.25
C SER A 217 26.51 5.44 -4.34
N LEU A 218 27.32 5.92 -3.38
CA LEU A 218 27.89 7.26 -3.40
C LEU A 218 28.76 7.52 -4.64
N ASN A 219 29.52 6.52 -5.09
CA ASN A 219 30.37 6.64 -6.28
C ASN A 219 29.58 6.78 -7.59
N ILE A 220 28.29 6.45 -7.62
CA ILE A 220 27.41 6.70 -8.78
C ILE A 220 27.03 8.18 -8.88
N ILE A 221 26.88 8.87 -7.75
CA ILE A 221 26.30 10.21 -7.66
C ILE A 221 27.32 11.32 -7.38
N ASN A 222 28.47 10.96 -6.81
CA ASN A 222 29.52 11.91 -6.49
C ASN A 222 30.25 12.38 -7.74
N THR A 223 30.72 13.64 -7.70
CA THR A 223 31.68 14.13 -8.69
C THR A 223 33.01 13.40 -8.55
N THR A 224 33.68 13.15 -9.67
CA THR A 224 35.05 12.60 -9.70
C THR A 224 36.11 13.63 -9.32
N SER A 225 35.73 14.90 -9.16
CA SER A 225 36.61 16.02 -8.78
C SER A 225 35.98 16.79 -7.59
N PRO A 226 36.01 16.20 -6.38
CA PRO A 226 35.36 16.78 -5.20
C PRO A 226 36.07 18.05 -4.71
N SER A 227 35.30 19.04 -4.24
CA SER A 227 35.87 20.28 -3.70
C SER A 227 36.51 20.07 -2.33
N MET A 228 37.83 20.25 -2.27
CA MET A 228 38.59 20.17 -1.02
C MET A 228 38.19 21.28 -0.02
N ILE A 229 37.74 22.44 -0.51
CA ILE A 229 37.26 23.53 0.34
C ILE A 229 36.00 23.11 1.11
N LEU A 230 35.07 22.44 0.44
CA LEU A 230 33.83 21.94 1.06
C LEU A 230 34.14 20.84 2.09
N MET A 231 35.04 19.91 1.76
CA MET A 231 35.46 18.85 2.69
C MET A 231 36.22 19.40 3.91
N ALA A 232 37.08 20.40 3.71
CA ALA A 232 37.77 21.08 4.82
C ALA A 232 36.78 21.85 5.70
N SER A 233 35.76 22.47 5.11
CA SER A 233 34.68 23.12 5.87
C SER A 233 33.87 22.11 6.69
N LEU A 234 33.59 20.93 6.15
CA LEU A 234 32.92 19.84 6.88
C LEU A 234 33.73 19.41 8.09
N ASP A 235 35.01 19.11 7.88
CA ASP A 235 35.87 18.63 8.96
C ASP A 235 36.07 19.71 10.04
N GLY A 236 36.18 20.97 9.64
CA GLY A 236 36.22 22.11 10.56
C GLY A 236 34.95 22.24 11.40
N ALA A 237 33.77 22.14 10.78
CA ALA A 237 32.49 22.18 11.48
C ALA A 237 32.31 20.96 12.42
N ARG A 238 32.64 19.76 11.95
CA ARG A 238 32.67 18.54 12.78
C ARG A 238 33.56 18.73 14.01
N SER A 239 34.79 19.21 13.83
CA SER A 239 35.72 19.44 14.94
C SER A 239 35.17 20.41 15.97
N PHE A 240 34.57 21.52 15.52
CA PHE A 240 33.91 22.47 16.40
C PHE A 240 32.74 21.84 17.16
N MET A 241 31.86 21.13 16.47
CA MET A 241 30.68 20.55 17.11
C MET A 241 31.04 19.42 18.08
N ALA A 242 32.01 18.57 17.75
CA ALA A 242 32.49 17.51 18.64
C ALA A 242 33.10 18.06 19.94
N THR A 243 33.69 19.26 19.91
CA THR A 243 34.39 19.83 21.07
C THR A 243 33.59 20.90 21.82
N LYS A 244 32.72 21.63 21.13
CA LYS A 244 31.99 22.80 21.66
C LYS A 244 30.50 22.80 21.29
N GLY A 245 30.04 21.82 20.50
CA GLY A 245 28.68 21.78 19.96
C GLY A 245 27.61 21.73 21.04
N LYS A 246 27.81 20.95 22.10
CA LYS A 246 26.88 20.86 23.23
C LYS A 246 26.57 22.24 23.82
N GLN A 247 27.61 22.96 24.25
CA GLN A 247 27.46 24.29 24.86
C GLN A 247 26.88 25.31 23.86
N ALA A 248 27.32 25.25 22.59
CA ALA A 248 26.80 26.12 21.55
C ALA A 248 25.29 25.90 21.32
N GLN A 249 24.84 24.64 21.33
CA GLN A 249 23.44 24.28 21.13
C GLN A 249 22.58 24.60 22.36
N GLU A 250 23.08 24.41 23.58
CA GLU A 250 22.38 24.85 24.80
C GLU A 250 22.09 26.34 24.76
N ARG A 251 23.06 27.16 24.33
CA ARG A 251 22.86 28.60 24.13
C ARG A 251 21.82 28.92 23.05
N VAL A 252 21.73 28.11 22.00
CA VAL A 252 20.70 28.26 20.96
C VAL A 252 19.31 28.06 21.55
N TYR A 253 19.13 27.02 22.38
CA TYR A 253 17.85 26.78 23.05
C TYR A 253 17.50 27.88 24.05
N GLU A 254 18.48 28.41 24.81
CA GLU A 254 18.27 29.58 25.68
C GLU A 254 17.78 30.81 24.89
N LEU A 255 18.36 31.05 23.71
CA LEU A 255 17.95 32.16 22.83
C LEU A 255 16.56 31.94 22.24
N ALA A 256 16.20 30.70 21.90
CA ALA A 256 14.87 30.36 21.40
C ALA A 256 13.79 30.56 22.49
N GLU A 257 14.07 30.16 23.72
CA GLU A 257 13.16 30.38 24.85
C GLU A 257 13.00 31.89 25.14
N TYR A 258 14.11 32.65 25.14
CA TYR A 258 14.04 34.11 25.25
C TYR A 258 13.21 34.75 24.13
N ALA A 259 13.36 34.28 22.87
CA ALA A 259 12.56 34.75 21.76
C ALA A 259 11.07 34.45 21.97
N LYS A 260 10.73 33.23 22.39
CA LYS A 260 9.37 32.80 22.71
C LYS A 260 8.73 33.71 23.76
N GLU A 261 9.40 33.92 24.89
CA GLU A 261 8.90 34.76 25.97
C GLU A 261 8.63 36.20 25.51
N GLU A 262 9.50 36.78 24.69
CA GLU A 262 9.35 38.14 24.21
C GLU A 262 8.31 38.29 23.09
N ILE A 263 8.19 37.32 22.20
CA ILE A 263 7.25 37.36 21.07
C ILE A 263 5.81 37.12 21.56
N ASN A 264 5.60 36.20 22.51
CA ASN A 264 4.26 35.95 23.08
C ASN A 264 3.66 37.15 23.84
N LYS A 265 4.46 38.20 24.11
CA LYS A 265 3.98 39.47 24.68
C LYS A 265 3.45 40.43 23.60
N ILE A 266 3.62 40.12 22.32
CA ILE A 266 3.27 40.97 21.18
C ILE A 266 1.88 40.55 20.67
N PRO A 267 0.89 41.46 20.64
CA PRO A 267 -0.43 41.14 20.09
C PRO A 267 -0.35 40.62 18.66
N GLY A 268 -1.00 39.49 18.41
CA GLY A 268 -1.14 38.86 17.11
C GLY A 268 -0.03 37.92 16.67
N PHE A 269 0.94 37.65 17.54
CA PHE A 269 1.93 36.61 17.33
C PHE A 269 1.90 35.60 18.48
N ILE A 270 1.89 34.31 18.13
CA ILE A 270 1.91 33.20 19.08
C ILE A 270 3.08 32.29 18.69
N VAL A 271 3.95 31.96 19.64
CA VAL A 271 5.03 31.01 19.40
C VAL A 271 4.58 29.63 19.83
N GLU A 272 4.44 28.75 18.85
CA GLU A 272 4.04 27.36 19.05
C GLU A 272 5.17 26.58 19.72
N ASP A 273 4.82 25.84 20.76
CA ASP A 273 5.80 25.14 21.58
C ASP A 273 5.60 23.62 21.58
N LYS A 274 6.45 22.93 22.33
CA LYS A 274 6.40 21.47 22.45
C LYS A 274 5.01 20.95 22.81
N LYS A 275 4.23 21.68 23.61
CA LYS A 275 2.89 21.24 24.00
C LYS A 275 1.96 21.18 22.78
N HIS A 276 1.97 22.22 21.93
CA HIS A 276 1.18 22.27 20.70
C HIS A 276 1.45 21.06 19.81
N PHE A 277 2.73 20.79 19.52
CA PHE A 277 3.12 19.68 18.64
C PHE A 277 2.77 18.30 19.21
N LEU A 278 2.86 18.10 20.53
CA LEU A 278 2.45 16.86 21.20
C LEU A 278 0.92 16.65 21.14
N GLU A 279 0.13 17.72 21.32
CA GLU A 279 -1.33 17.68 21.20
C GLU A 279 -1.78 17.37 19.75
N HIS A 280 -0.93 17.71 18.77
CA HIS A 280 -1.11 17.44 17.34
C HIS A 280 -0.29 16.25 16.81
N GLY A 281 -0.04 15.26 17.67
CA GLY A 281 0.43 13.93 17.27
C GLY A 281 1.94 13.76 17.06
N SER A 282 2.74 14.81 17.28
CA SER A 282 4.21 14.68 17.31
C SER A 282 4.65 13.93 18.57
N PHE A 283 5.80 13.26 18.51
CA PHE A 283 6.38 12.58 19.67
C PHE A 283 7.29 13.50 20.50
N ASP A 284 8.00 14.41 19.83
CA ASP A 284 8.81 15.45 20.46
C ASP A 284 8.86 16.69 19.54
N TYR A 285 9.54 17.75 20.00
CA TYR A 285 9.68 19.01 19.30
C TYR A 285 11.09 19.59 19.39
N ASP A 286 11.63 20.04 18.25
CA ASP A 286 12.88 20.77 18.17
C ASP A 286 12.73 22.24 18.51
N GLN A 287 13.10 22.62 19.73
CA GLN A 287 13.04 24.00 20.22
C GLN A 287 13.93 24.98 19.44
N SER A 288 14.84 24.51 18.58
CA SER A 288 15.62 25.39 17.69
C SER A 288 14.80 25.89 16.49
N LYS A 289 13.63 25.30 16.24
CA LYS A 289 12.64 25.78 15.29
C LYS A 289 11.68 26.69 16.05
N LEU A 290 11.58 27.94 15.63
CA LEU A 290 10.67 28.91 16.22
C LEU A 290 9.52 29.12 15.23
N VAL A 291 8.42 28.40 15.46
CA VAL A 291 7.20 28.52 14.67
C VAL A 291 6.35 29.62 15.28
N ILE A 292 6.08 30.67 14.52
CA ILE A 292 5.33 31.84 14.96
C ILE A 292 3.99 31.85 14.21
N GLY A 293 2.93 31.48 14.90
CA GLY A 293 1.54 31.61 14.46
C GLY A 293 1.08 33.06 14.44
N LEU A 294 0.16 33.37 13.52
CA LEU A 294 -0.47 34.67 13.34
C LEU A 294 -1.89 34.64 13.91
N ASP A 295 -2.24 35.60 14.76
CA ASP A 295 -3.61 35.79 15.30
C ASP A 295 -4.08 37.23 15.04
N LYS A 296 -5.27 37.42 14.45
CA LYS A 296 -5.89 38.76 14.29
C LYS A 296 -5.02 39.83 13.59
N LEU A 297 -4.16 39.41 12.67
CA LEU A 297 -3.45 40.31 11.76
C LEU A 297 -4.21 40.43 10.44
N ASP A 298 -4.22 41.61 9.82
CA ASP A 298 -4.80 41.83 8.47
C ASP A 298 -3.90 41.36 7.32
N ILE A 299 -2.86 40.59 7.66
CA ILE A 299 -1.91 39.98 6.73
C ILE A 299 -1.76 38.47 7.02
N ASP A 300 -1.40 37.72 5.97
CA ASP A 300 -1.02 36.31 6.07
C ASP A 300 0.49 36.12 6.29
N GLY A 301 0.93 34.89 6.54
CA GLY A 301 2.34 34.57 6.79
C GLY A 301 3.24 34.86 5.59
N PHE A 302 2.73 34.75 4.34
CA PHE A 302 3.50 35.05 3.13
C PHE A 302 3.77 36.56 3.00
N GLN A 303 2.77 37.39 3.30
CA GLN A 303 2.90 38.84 3.35
C GLN A 303 3.87 39.27 4.46
N LEU A 304 3.75 38.68 5.65
CA LEU A 304 4.67 38.92 6.77
C LEU A 304 6.13 38.60 6.38
N TYR A 305 6.35 37.45 5.73
CA TYR A 305 7.68 37.02 5.27
C TYR A 305 8.32 38.03 4.30
N TYR A 306 7.53 38.60 3.39
CA TYR A 306 8.01 39.63 2.47
C TYR A 306 8.28 40.96 3.17
N GLU A 307 7.34 41.43 3.99
CA GLU A 307 7.42 42.74 4.64
C GLU A 307 8.58 42.80 5.63
N ILE A 308 8.76 41.77 6.46
CA ILE A 308 9.84 41.74 7.45
C ILE A 308 11.22 41.75 6.79
N LYS A 309 11.37 41.10 5.63
CA LYS A 309 12.62 41.13 4.86
C LYS A 309 12.86 42.51 4.23
N LYS A 310 11.82 43.09 3.64
CA LYS A 310 11.92 44.36 2.94
C LYS A 310 12.21 45.54 3.89
N ASP A 311 11.49 45.60 5.00
CA ASP A 311 11.46 46.79 5.86
C ASP A 311 12.45 46.68 7.05
N TYR A 312 12.84 45.46 7.44
CA TYR A 312 13.72 45.21 8.59
C TYR A 312 14.98 44.38 8.27
N ASP A 313 15.17 43.97 7.01
CA ASP A 313 16.30 43.14 6.54
C ASP A 313 16.44 41.79 7.28
N ILE A 314 15.34 41.23 7.78
CA ILE A 314 15.31 39.93 8.46
C ILE A 314 14.86 38.85 7.47
N GLN A 315 15.70 37.83 7.29
CA GLN A 315 15.37 36.68 6.44
C GLN A 315 14.81 35.55 7.31
N LEU A 316 13.51 35.28 7.19
CA LEU A 316 12.88 34.08 7.76
C LEU A 316 13.21 32.85 6.90
N GLU A 317 13.00 31.64 7.43
CA GLU A 317 13.26 30.40 6.66
C GLU A 317 12.15 30.15 5.63
N LEU A 318 10.89 30.18 6.08
CA LEU A 318 9.70 29.99 5.25
C LEU A 318 8.45 30.57 5.91
N ALA A 319 7.35 30.54 5.17
CA ALA A 319 6.02 30.94 5.61
C ALA A 319 4.96 29.96 5.09
N GLU A 320 3.87 29.87 5.85
CA GLU A 320 2.59 29.24 5.50
C GLU A 320 1.48 30.27 5.73
N THR A 321 0.22 29.93 5.43
CA THR A 321 -0.92 30.86 5.54
C THR A 321 -0.99 31.56 6.90
N TYR A 322 -0.86 30.79 7.99
CA TYR A 322 -1.01 31.28 9.36
C TYR A 322 0.24 31.16 10.22
N ALA A 323 1.39 30.86 9.62
CA ALA A 323 2.63 30.70 10.38
C ALA A 323 3.87 31.15 9.61
N VAL A 324 4.89 31.57 10.33
CA VAL A 324 6.25 31.76 9.80
C VAL A 324 7.27 30.99 10.64
N LEU A 325 8.34 30.53 9.99
CA LEU A 325 9.39 29.75 10.64
C LEU A 325 10.70 30.53 10.72
N CYS A 326 11.27 30.59 11.92
CA CYS A 326 12.68 30.96 12.12
C CYS A 326 13.48 29.73 12.52
N ILE A 327 14.67 29.55 11.92
CA ILE A 327 15.62 28.52 12.36
C ILE A 327 16.72 29.20 13.17
N PHE A 328 16.89 28.74 14.41
CA PHE A 328 18.02 29.13 15.24
C PHE A 328 19.10 28.06 15.13
N ALA A 329 20.34 28.49 14.90
CA ALA A 329 21.51 27.62 14.71
C ALA A 329 22.69 28.15 15.55
N ILE A 330 23.81 27.43 15.59
CA ILE A 330 24.97 27.76 16.43
C ILE A 330 25.60 29.14 16.18
N GLY A 331 25.27 29.80 15.07
CA GLY A 331 25.66 31.17 14.75
C GLY A 331 24.70 32.26 15.23
N THR A 332 23.53 31.89 15.77
CA THR A 332 22.52 32.82 16.26
C THR A 332 23.02 33.54 17.51
N LYS A 333 22.78 34.85 17.55
CA LYS A 333 23.17 35.72 18.66
C LYS A 333 21.96 36.47 19.19
N LYS A 334 22.05 36.93 20.44
CA LYS A 334 21.00 37.76 21.07
C LYS A 334 20.63 38.98 20.24
N GLU A 335 21.60 39.64 19.62
CA GLU A 335 21.35 40.81 18.74
C GLU A 335 20.45 40.50 17.54
N HIS A 336 20.44 39.25 17.03
CA HIS A 336 19.55 38.84 15.95
C HIS A 336 18.12 38.66 16.48
N VAL A 337 17.98 38.05 17.67
CA VAL A 337 16.69 37.83 18.32
C VAL A 337 16.04 39.15 18.71
N ASP A 338 16.82 40.08 19.28
CA ASP A 338 16.33 41.41 19.68
C ASP A 338 15.80 42.19 18.46
N LYS A 339 16.45 42.08 17.29
CA LYS A 339 15.97 42.67 16.03
C LYS A 339 14.67 42.04 15.54
N LEU A 340 14.54 40.71 15.62
CA LEU A 340 13.31 40.00 15.27
C LEU A 340 12.14 40.47 16.15
N VAL A 341 12.33 40.48 17.47
CA VAL A 341 11.33 40.94 18.43
C VAL A 341 10.93 42.40 18.15
N PHE A 342 11.90 43.27 17.86
CA PHE A 342 11.61 44.66 17.50
C PHE A 342 10.76 44.77 16.23
N ALA A 343 11.12 44.05 15.16
CA ALA A 343 10.39 44.08 13.90
C ALA A 343 8.94 43.58 14.07
N LEU A 344 8.74 42.48 14.78
CA LEU A 344 7.40 41.95 15.08
C LEU A 344 6.57 42.93 15.92
N LYS A 345 7.17 43.64 16.88
CA LYS A 345 6.49 44.70 17.65
C LYS A 345 5.99 45.83 16.76
N GLU A 346 6.80 46.28 15.79
CA GLU A 346 6.39 47.34 14.85
C GLU A 346 5.31 46.85 13.87
N LEU A 347 5.43 45.63 13.37
CA LEU A 347 4.46 45.01 12.46
C LEU A 347 3.11 44.78 13.16
N SER A 348 3.10 44.33 14.40
CA SER A 348 1.90 44.20 15.22
C SER A 348 1.15 45.53 15.32
N LYS A 349 1.83 46.66 15.58
CA LYS A 349 1.19 47.99 15.63
C LYS A 349 0.49 48.38 14.33
N LYS A 350 0.99 47.91 13.19
CA LYS A 350 0.45 48.23 11.87
C LYS A 350 -0.70 47.32 11.47
N HIS A 351 -0.63 46.04 11.81
CA HIS A 351 -1.46 44.99 11.23
C HIS A 351 -2.43 44.32 12.22
N TYR A 352 -2.26 44.50 13.52
CA TYR A 352 -3.13 43.88 14.53
C TYR A 352 -4.44 44.62 14.69
N HIS A 353 -5.55 43.91 14.53
CA HIS A 353 -6.89 44.43 14.78
C HIS A 353 -7.74 43.39 15.51
N SER A 354 -8.20 43.71 16.73
CA SER A 354 -8.89 42.77 17.62
C SER A 354 -10.18 42.11 17.07
N ASN A 355 -10.74 42.67 16.00
CA ASN A 355 -11.99 42.25 15.35
C ASN A 355 -11.78 41.40 14.09
N ILE A 356 -10.54 41.10 13.70
CA ILE A 356 -10.27 40.23 12.55
C ILE A 356 -10.65 38.79 12.89
N THR A 357 -11.33 38.15 11.94
CA THR A 357 -11.60 36.71 11.96
C THR A 357 -11.03 36.14 10.66
N TYR A 358 -10.16 35.14 10.77
CA TYR A 358 -9.62 34.48 9.59
C TYR A 358 -10.68 33.63 8.90
N ILE A 359 -10.60 33.56 7.58
CA ILE A 359 -11.42 32.66 6.77
C ILE A 359 -10.84 31.26 6.96
N ASP A 360 -11.68 30.30 7.32
CA ASP A 360 -11.28 28.91 7.41
C ASP A 360 -10.93 28.36 6.01
N HIS A 361 -9.63 28.06 5.79
CA HIS A 361 -9.09 27.53 4.55
C HIS A 361 -8.77 26.03 4.66
N HIS A 362 -9.70 25.22 5.17
CA HIS A 362 -9.58 23.76 5.10
C HIS A 362 -9.57 23.23 3.66
N PHE A 363 -8.38 23.14 3.05
CA PHE A 363 -8.17 22.36 1.85
C PHE A 363 -8.19 20.86 2.20
N ASP A 364 -8.90 20.07 1.40
CA ASP A 364 -8.89 18.62 1.54
C ASP A 364 -7.46 18.08 1.49
N SER A 365 -7.09 17.32 2.53
CA SER A 365 -5.77 16.74 2.75
C SER A 365 -5.47 15.55 1.84
N SER A 366 -6.39 15.21 0.92
CA SER A 366 -6.22 14.08 0.02
C SER A 366 -5.11 14.32 -1.01
N PHE A 367 -4.08 13.48 -0.95
CA PHE A 367 -3.01 13.48 -1.95
C PHE A 367 -3.48 12.83 -3.25
N PRO A 368 -2.94 13.25 -4.41
CA PRO A 368 -3.32 12.69 -5.70
C PRO A 368 -3.10 11.18 -5.79
N PHE A 369 -4.00 10.50 -6.52
CA PHE A 369 -3.89 9.06 -6.76
C PHE A 369 -2.67 8.73 -7.62
N MET A 370 -1.78 7.87 -7.10
CA MET A 370 -0.62 7.37 -7.83
C MET A 370 -1.00 6.21 -8.77
N LEU A 371 -1.14 6.52 -10.05
CA LEU A 371 -1.40 5.52 -11.10
C LEU A 371 -0.13 4.80 -11.53
N LEU A 372 0.95 5.55 -11.77
CA LEU A 372 2.23 5.04 -12.23
C LEU A 372 3.32 5.22 -11.18
N ARG A 373 4.32 4.35 -11.20
CA ARG A 373 5.55 4.57 -10.43
C ARG A 373 6.28 5.82 -10.96
N PRO A 374 6.96 6.61 -10.11
CA PRO A 374 7.66 7.82 -10.55
C PRO A 374 8.62 7.59 -11.71
N ARG A 375 9.44 6.53 -11.67
CA ARG A 375 10.33 6.16 -12.78
C ARG A 375 9.59 5.91 -14.10
N VAL A 376 8.43 5.24 -14.04
CA VAL A 376 7.67 4.88 -15.24
C VAL A 376 7.11 6.14 -15.90
N ALA A 377 6.51 7.04 -15.10
CA ALA A 377 6.00 8.31 -15.59
C ALA A 377 7.13 9.19 -16.16
N PHE A 378 8.26 9.28 -15.46
CA PHE A 378 9.42 10.06 -15.89
C PHE A 378 9.93 9.66 -17.30
N HIS A 379 9.94 8.37 -17.61
CA HIS A 379 10.37 7.85 -18.92
C HIS A 379 9.24 7.69 -19.95
N ALA A 380 8.00 8.05 -19.63
CA ALA A 380 6.89 7.98 -20.57
C ALA A 380 6.99 9.11 -21.61
N ASP A 381 6.36 8.90 -22.77
CA ASP A 381 6.14 9.97 -23.74
C ASP A 381 5.34 11.10 -23.07
N GLY A 382 5.71 12.36 -23.33
CA GLY A 382 5.15 13.52 -22.63
C GLY A 382 4.67 14.61 -23.58
N LYS A 383 3.74 15.44 -23.11
CA LYS A 383 3.29 16.67 -23.74
C LYS A 383 3.03 17.76 -22.70
N ILE A 384 2.97 19.01 -23.13
CA ILE A 384 2.68 20.14 -22.25
C ILE A 384 1.19 20.47 -22.30
N ALA A 385 0.56 20.60 -21.14
CA ALA A 385 -0.83 21.02 -20.99
C ALA A 385 -0.94 22.30 -20.14
N LYS A 386 -1.92 23.15 -20.45
CA LYS A 386 -2.30 24.26 -19.55
C LYS A 386 -2.98 23.68 -18.31
N ILE A 387 -2.93 24.41 -17.19
CA ILE A 387 -3.52 23.97 -15.91
C ILE A 387 -5.00 23.57 -16.04
N ASP A 388 -5.77 24.32 -16.82
CA ASP A 388 -7.21 24.05 -17.06
C ASP A 388 -7.47 22.73 -17.79
N ASN A 389 -6.48 22.25 -18.52
CA ASN A 389 -6.56 21.01 -19.28
C ASN A 389 -5.93 19.83 -18.55
N CYS A 390 -5.39 20.00 -17.34
CA CYS A 390 -4.68 18.92 -16.65
C CYS A 390 -5.61 17.90 -15.99
N PHE A 391 -6.90 18.21 -15.78
CA PHE A 391 -7.81 17.34 -15.03
C PHE A 391 -7.85 15.91 -15.60
N GLY A 392 -7.63 14.91 -14.73
CA GLY A 392 -7.62 13.50 -15.11
C GLY A 392 -6.36 13.03 -15.86
N MET A 393 -5.42 13.92 -16.17
CA MET A 393 -4.14 13.57 -16.81
C MET A 393 -3.13 13.06 -15.79
N ILE A 394 -2.18 12.24 -16.26
CA ILE A 394 -1.09 11.72 -15.42
C ILE A 394 0.06 12.73 -15.47
N SER A 395 0.50 13.21 -14.31
CA SER A 395 1.66 14.08 -14.21
C SER A 395 2.93 13.35 -14.63
N LYS A 396 3.77 13.99 -15.44
CA LYS A 396 5.12 13.51 -15.77
C LYS A 396 6.19 14.27 -14.99
N GLU A 397 5.85 15.45 -14.49
CA GLU A 397 6.71 16.26 -13.64
C GLU A 397 6.25 16.28 -12.18
N MET A 398 7.04 16.98 -11.37
CA MET A 398 6.73 17.29 -10.00
C MET A 398 6.34 18.77 -9.90
N VAL A 399 5.22 19.07 -9.25
CA VAL A 399 4.78 20.44 -9.00
C VAL A 399 4.74 20.68 -7.51
N MET A 400 5.37 21.76 -7.05
CA MET A 400 5.52 22.05 -5.63
C MET A 400 5.44 23.55 -5.33
N ILE A 401 5.00 23.89 -4.13
CA ILE A 401 5.21 25.22 -3.55
C ILE A 401 6.65 25.35 -3.07
N TYR A 402 7.25 26.54 -3.21
CA TYR A 402 8.62 26.77 -2.75
C TYR A 402 8.81 28.14 -2.09
N PRO A 403 9.44 28.20 -0.91
CA PRO A 403 9.79 27.08 0.00
C PRO A 403 8.52 26.40 0.59
N PRO A 404 8.58 25.18 1.17
CA PRO A 404 9.75 24.30 1.42
C PRO A 404 10.13 23.33 0.28
N GLY A 405 9.35 23.25 -0.80
CA GLY A 405 9.59 22.28 -1.87
C GLY A 405 9.01 20.88 -1.61
N ILE A 406 7.86 20.83 -0.93
CA ILE A 406 7.04 19.62 -0.78
C ILE A 406 6.12 19.48 -2.02
N PRO A 407 6.13 18.34 -2.72
CA PRO A 407 5.34 18.18 -3.94
C PRO A 407 3.84 18.10 -3.68
N LEU A 408 3.10 19.00 -4.33
CA LEU A 408 1.64 18.93 -4.44
C LEU A 408 1.21 17.75 -5.31
N ILE A 409 2.01 17.45 -6.35
CA ILE A 409 1.88 16.28 -7.22
C ILE A 409 3.25 15.81 -7.70
N ILE A 410 3.42 14.50 -7.84
CA ILE A 410 4.65 13.86 -8.32
C ILE A 410 4.43 13.11 -9.66
N PRO A 411 5.49 12.75 -10.39
CA PRO A 411 5.36 11.95 -11.60
C PRO A 411 4.60 10.64 -11.33
N GLY A 412 3.58 10.38 -12.14
CA GLY A 412 2.75 9.17 -12.10
C GLY A 412 1.44 9.33 -11.33
N GLU A 413 1.25 10.45 -10.63
CA GLU A 413 -0.03 10.80 -10.02
C GLU A 413 -1.00 11.44 -11.02
N VAL A 414 -2.29 11.34 -10.73
CA VAL A 414 -3.37 11.88 -11.57
C VAL A 414 -3.87 13.22 -11.04
N TRP A 415 -3.88 14.23 -11.90
CA TRP A 415 -4.38 15.56 -11.58
C TRP A 415 -5.87 15.56 -11.22
N THR A 416 -6.20 16.12 -10.06
CA THR A 416 -7.57 16.29 -9.56
C THR A 416 -8.04 17.73 -9.71
N LYS A 417 -9.35 17.97 -9.58
CA LYS A 417 -9.91 19.33 -9.70
C LYS A 417 -9.48 20.18 -8.51
N GLU A 418 -9.50 19.58 -7.33
CA GLU A 418 -9.12 20.14 -6.05
C GLU A 418 -7.65 20.62 -6.09
N LEU A 419 -6.74 19.80 -6.64
CA LEU A 419 -5.34 20.19 -6.83
C LEU A 419 -5.19 21.33 -7.85
N ILE A 420 -5.93 21.30 -8.95
CA ILE A 420 -5.91 22.35 -9.97
C ILE A 420 -6.32 23.70 -9.36
N ASP A 421 -7.39 23.71 -8.58
CA ASP A 421 -7.89 24.91 -7.91
C ASP A 421 -6.87 25.43 -6.89
N ARG A 422 -6.22 24.53 -6.14
CA ARG A 422 -5.13 24.89 -5.21
C ARG A 422 -3.91 25.49 -5.90
N VAL A 423 -3.47 24.92 -7.03
CA VAL A 423 -2.35 25.47 -7.83
C VAL A 423 -2.69 26.85 -8.38
N LYS A 424 -3.94 27.07 -8.82
CA LYS A 424 -4.40 28.38 -9.27
C LYS A 424 -4.42 29.41 -8.16
N PHE A 425 -4.93 29.02 -6.99
CA PHE A 425 -4.94 29.87 -5.79
C PHE A 425 -3.53 30.35 -5.43
N TYR A 426 -2.56 29.44 -5.29
CA TYR A 426 -1.18 29.81 -4.98
C TYR A 426 -0.55 30.72 -6.04
N LYS A 427 -0.82 30.49 -7.33
CA LYS A 427 -0.37 31.39 -8.40
C LYS A 427 -0.98 32.79 -8.28
N SER A 428 -2.27 32.90 -7.93
CA SER A 428 -2.91 34.21 -7.74
C SER A 428 -2.42 34.96 -6.51
N SER A 429 -1.97 34.24 -5.47
CA SER A 429 -1.42 34.82 -4.24
C SER A 429 0.07 35.18 -4.34
N GLY A 430 0.69 35.01 -5.51
CA GLY A 430 2.10 35.36 -5.74
C GLY A 430 3.11 34.34 -5.18
N ILE A 431 2.65 33.16 -4.74
CA ILE A 431 3.53 32.08 -4.25
C ILE A 431 4.28 31.46 -5.43
N THR A 432 5.57 31.18 -5.20
CA THR A 432 6.40 30.53 -6.22
C THR A 432 6.01 29.06 -6.36
N ILE A 433 5.47 28.71 -7.53
CA ILE A 433 5.26 27.32 -7.95
C ILE A 433 6.46 26.89 -8.77
N LEU A 434 7.16 25.85 -8.33
CA LEU A 434 8.19 25.21 -9.14
C LEU A 434 7.55 24.15 -10.04
N SER A 435 7.72 24.34 -11.35
CA SER A 435 7.41 23.41 -12.44
C SER A 435 8.54 23.45 -13.47
N ASN A 436 8.64 22.44 -14.32
CA ASN A 436 9.64 22.31 -15.38
C ASN A 436 9.43 23.34 -16.50
N TYR A 437 8.19 23.80 -16.68
CA TYR A 437 7.80 24.70 -17.78
C TYR A 437 7.11 25.97 -17.25
N PRO A 438 7.38 27.15 -17.86
CA PRO A 438 6.82 28.42 -17.42
C PRO A 438 5.31 28.55 -17.70
N ASP A 439 4.85 28.07 -18.87
CA ASP A 439 3.49 28.32 -19.38
C ASP A 439 2.59 27.08 -19.40
N GLY A 440 2.97 26.01 -18.70
CA GLY A 440 2.19 24.77 -18.66
C GLY A 440 2.83 23.70 -17.79
N PHE A 441 2.22 22.53 -17.82
CA PHE A 441 2.63 21.37 -17.05
C PHE A 441 2.90 20.16 -17.94
N GLU A 442 3.97 19.41 -17.66
CA GLU A 442 4.31 18.19 -18.38
C GLU A 442 3.47 17.02 -17.88
N ILE A 443 2.68 16.46 -18.79
CA ILE A 443 1.81 15.31 -18.56
C ILE A 443 2.18 14.17 -19.51
N VAL A 444 1.83 12.94 -19.13
CA VAL A 444 2.05 11.76 -19.97
C VAL A 444 1.18 11.83 -21.22
N ASP A 445 1.78 11.70 -22.40
CA ASP A 445 1.10 11.62 -23.68
C ASP A 445 0.58 10.20 -23.93
N VAL A 446 -0.57 9.89 -23.34
CA VAL A 446 -1.20 8.56 -23.38
C VAL A 446 -1.50 8.04 -24.79
N GLU A 447 -1.61 8.94 -25.78
CA GLU A 447 -1.85 8.59 -27.18
C GLU A 447 -0.58 8.05 -27.86
N LYS A 448 0.59 8.57 -27.50
CA LYS A 448 1.89 8.13 -28.05
C LYS A 448 2.52 7.01 -27.25
N TRP A 449 2.20 6.94 -25.95
CA TRP A 449 2.85 6.00 -25.06
C TRP A 449 2.35 4.57 -25.27
N LYS A 450 3.11 3.76 -26.01
CA LYS A 450 2.75 2.37 -26.36
C LYS A 450 2.41 1.49 -25.16
N LYS A 451 3.01 1.73 -23.99
CA LYS A 451 2.75 0.97 -22.75
C LYS A 451 1.49 1.40 -22.01
N TYR A 452 0.83 2.49 -22.44
CA TYR A 452 -0.37 3.01 -21.79
C TYR A 452 -1.51 1.99 -21.76
N SER A 453 -1.61 1.10 -22.75
CA SER A 453 -2.64 0.05 -22.78
C SER A 453 -2.64 -0.86 -21.54
N MET A 454 -1.51 -1.01 -20.86
CA MET A 454 -1.41 -1.76 -19.60
C MET A 454 -2.03 -1.02 -18.41
N TYR A 455 -2.16 0.30 -18.50
CA TYR A 455 -2.59 1.18 -17.41
C TYR A 455 -3.93 1.88 -17.68
N SER A 456 -4.38 1.88 -18.93
CA SER A 456 -5.56 2.63 -19.39
C SER A 456 -6.82 2.22 -18.64
N LYS A 457 -6.99 0.93 -18.36
CA LYS A 457 -8.13 0.41 -17.60
C LYS A 457 -8.16 0.94 -16.16
N ARG A 458 -7.02 0.95 -15.47
CA ARG A 458 -6.91 1.48 -14.10
C ARG A 458 -7.14 2.99 -14.06
N LEU A 459 -6.70 3.74 -15.07
CA LEU A 459 -7.01 5.17 -15.17
C LEU A 459 -8.50 5.41 -15.46
N MET A 460 -9.09 4.68 -16.40
CA MET A 460 -10.52 4.78 -16.70
C MET A 460 -11.37 4.44 -15.48
N GLU A 461 -11.06 3.38 -14.74
CA GLU A 461 -11.74 3.03 -13.50
C GLU A 461 -11.63 4.14 -12.46
N TYR A 462 -10.42 4.69 -12.23
CA TYR A 462 -10.24 5.84 -11.34
C TYR A 462 -11.04 7.06 -11.80
N GLN A 463 -11.05 7.37 -13.09
CA GLN A 463 -11.78 8.53 -13.64
C GLN A 463 -13.30 8.35 -13.58
N GLU A 464 -13.80 7.17 -13.92
CA GLU A 464 -15.24 6.85 -13.93
C GLU A 464 -15.82 6.73 -12.53
N THR A 465 -15.01 6.34 -11.53
CA THR A 465 -15.55 5.93 -10.23
C THR A 465 -14.85 6.50 -9.00
N ARG A 466 -13.73 7.24 -9.15
CA ARG A 466 -12.79 7.60 -8.07
C ARG A 466 -12.44 6.41 -7.17
N LYS A 467 -12.51 5.17 -7.66
CA LYS A 467 -12.36 3.99 -6.81
C LYS A 467 -10.92 3.82 -6.38
N THR A 468 -10.75 3.63 -5.08
CA THR A 468 -9.51 3.18 -4.47
C THR A 468 -9.52 1.63 -4.48
N THR A 469 -8.99 0.97 -3.47
CA THR A 469 -9.16 -0.48 -3.28
C THR A 469 -10.24 -0.76 -2.25
N PRO A 470 -10.88 -1.95 -2.27
CA PRO A 470 -11.91 -2.31 -1.30
C PRO A 470 -11.52 -2.07 0.15
N SER A 471 -10.27 -2.37 0.51
CA SER A 471 -9.72 -2.12 1.85
C SER A 471 -9.67 -0.64 2.22
N ASN A 472 -9.21 0.22 1.31
CA ASN A 472 -9.16 1.67 1.51
C ASN A 472 -10.56 2.30 1.56
N ASP A 473 -11.51 1.75 0.82
CA ASP A 473 -12.93 2.19 0.82
C ASP A 473 -13.74 1.59 2.00
N GLY A 474 -13.11 0.85 2.91
CA GLY A 474 -13.72 0.29 4.12
C GLY A 474 -14.67 -0.90 3.90
N TYR A 475 -14.60 -1.55 2.73
CA TYR A 475 -15.36 -2.77 2.44
C TYR A 475 -14.64 -3.98 3.02
N LYS A 476 -15.40 -4.95 3.56
CA LYS A 476 -14.86 -6.19 4.12
C LYS A 476 -15.57 -7.41 3.55
N LEU A 477 -14.83 -8.51 3.43
CA LEU A 477 -15.38 -9.79 3.04
C LEU A 477 -16.23 -10.36 4.19
N PRO A 478 -17.55 -10.53 4.02
CA PRO A 478 -18.41 -11.09 5.06
C PRO A 478 -18.18 -12.60 5.21
N PHE A 479 -18.59 -13.19 6.34
CA PHE A 479 -18.52 -14.65 6.48
C PHE A 479 -19.56 -15.31 5.58
N GLU A 480 -19.20 -16.40 4.88
CA GLU A 480 -20.12 -17.07 3.94
C GLU A 480 -21.40 -17.62 4.61
N GLY A 481 -21.35 -17.91 5.91
CA GLY A 481 -22.51 -18.37 6.67
C GLY A 481 -23.42 -17.26 7.17
N ASP A 482 -23.15 -15.99 6.84
CA ASP A 482 -23.99 -14.84 7.22
C ASP A 482 -25.30 -14.80 6.40
N LYS A 483 -26.08 -13.72 6.57
CA LYS A 483 -27.35 -13.56 5.86
C LYS A 483 -27.11 -13.07 4.44
N HIS A 484 -27.78 -13.69 3.47
CA HIS A 484 -27.71 -13.31 2.07
C HIS A 484 -28.94 -12.53 1.63
N LYS A 485 -28.71 -11.60 0.71
CA LYS A 485 -29.77 -10.95 -0.07
C LYS A 485 -30.30 -11.90 -1.15
N ALA A 486 -29.40 -12.65 -1.78
CA ALA A 486 -29.72 -13.66 -2.78
C ALA A 486 -28.53 -14.59 -3.02
N THR A 487 -28.80 -15.72 -3.67
CA THR A 487 -27.80 -16.70 -4.09
C THR A 487 -27.93 -16.94 -5.57
N VAL A 488 -26.83 -16.84 -6.29
CA VAL A 488 -26.78 -17.00 -7.75
C VAL A 488 -26.39 -18.43 -8.08
N VAL A 489 -27.12 -19.04 -9.01
CA VAL A 489 -26.82 -20.37 -9.57
C VAL A 489 -26.95 -20.29 -11.09
N LEU A 490 -25.94 -20.75 -11.82
CA LEU A 490 -25.94 -20.80 -13.28
C LEU A 490 -26.34 -22.21 -13.74
N ILE A 491 -27.23 -22.34 -14.72
CA ILE A 491 -27.68 -23.66 -15.18
C ILE A 491 -26.67 -24.29 -16.14
N PRO A 492 -26.25 -25.57 -15.94
CA PRO A 492 -25.34 -26.24 -16.84
C PRO A 492 -25.98 -26.47 -18.22
N TYR A 493 -25.23 -26.28 -19.29
CA TYR A 493 -25.73 -26.49 -20.66
C TYR A 493 -24.69 -27.06 -21.63
N ARG A 494 -23.41 -27.03 -21.25
CA ARG A 494 -22.30 -27.57 -22.03
C ARG A 494 -22.46 -29.07 -22.24
N LYS A 495 -22.22 -29.55 -23.46
CA LYS A 495 -22.36 -30.98 -23.82
C LYS A 495 -21.03 -31.74 -23.72
N ASP A 496 -19.94 -31.00 -23.71
CA ASP A 496 -18.55 -31.43 -23.58
C ASP A 496 -18.11 -31.57 -22.10
N THR A 497 -18.85 -30.94 -21.17
CA THR A 497 -18.69 -31.15 -19.72
C THR A 497 -19.78 -32.06 -19.14
N TRP A 498 -21.04 -31.86 -19.54
CA TRP A 498 -22.20 -32.52 -18.92
C TRP A 498 -22.84 -33.55 -19.84
N ARG A 499 -22.99 -34.77 -19.34
CA ARG A 499 -23.56 -35.89 -20.11
C ARG A 499 -25.02 -35.64 -20.54
N ASN A 500 -25.41 -36.26 -21.64
CA ASN A 500 -26.78 -36.28 -22.18
C ASN A 500 -27.38 -34.88 -22.37
N ASN A 501 -26.59 -33.93 -22.87
CA ASN A 501 -26.97 -32.52 -23.05
C ASN A 501 -27.33 -31.82 -21.73
N ALA A 502 -26.59 -32.13 -20.66
CA ALA A 502 -26.75 -31.58 -19.31
C ALA A 502 -28.09 -31.90 -18.61
N SER A 503 -28.91 -32.83 -19.12
CA SER A 503 -30.25 -33.09 -18.57
C SER A 503 -30.21 -33.56 -17.11
N PHE A 504 -29.32 -34.50 -16.78
CA PHE A 504 -29.18 -35.03 -15.43
C PHE A 504 -28.64 -33.97 -14.45
N ALA A 505 -27.61 -33.22 -14.86
CA ALA A 505 -27.10 -32.10 -14.08
C ALA A 505 -28.17 -31.01 -13.87
N GLN A 506 -28.96 -30.65 -14.88
CA GLN A 506 -30.06 -29.69 -14.75
C GLN A 506 -31.10 -30.11 -13.71
N GLN A 507 -31.42 -31.40 -13.63
CA GLN A 507 -32.34 -31.93 -12.63
C GLN A 507 -31.74 -31.86 -11.22
N ASN A 508 -30.45 -32.15 -11.08
CA ASN A 508 -29.79 -32.12 -9.78
C ASN A 508 -29.54 -30.67 -9.27
N TYR A 509 -29.18 -29.74 -10.16
CA TYR A 509 -29.16 -28.30 -9.87
C TYR A 509 -30.53 -27.79 -9.38
N LYS A 510 -31.62 -28.28 -9.97
CA LYS A 510 -32.98 -27.92 -9.55
C LYS A 510 -33.25 -28.33 -8.10
N GLU A 511 -32.78 -29.48 -7.65
CA GLU A 511 -32.94 -29.93 -6.26
C GLU A 511 -32.21 -29.02 -5.29
N VAL A 512 -30.97 -28.62 -5.62
CA VAL A 512 -30.19 -27.64 -4.84
C VAL A 512 -30.90 -26.28 -4.80
N ILE A 513 -31.33 -25.76 -5.96
CA ILE A 513 -32.07 -24.49 -6.07
C ILE A 513 -33.34 -24.52 -5.21
N LEU A 514 -34.11 -25.60 -5.28
CA LEU A 514 -35.33 -25.76 -4.47
C LEU A 514 -35.04 -25.82 -2.97
N ALA A 515 -33.91 -26.39 -2.57
CA ALA A 515 -33.51 -26.45 -1.17
C ALA A 515 -33.09 -25.06 -0.65
N ILE A 516 -32.33 -24.29 -1.43
CA ILE A 516 -31.94 -22.91 -1.08
C ILE A 516 -33.16 -21.98 -1.06
N ALA A 517 -34.05 -22.09 -2.06
CA ALA A 517 -35.24 -21.26 -2.20
C ALA A 517 -36.24 -21.36 -1.02
N LYS A 518 -36.13 -22.41 -0.19
CA LYS A 518 -36.89 -22.53 1.07
C LYS A 518 -36.47 -21.48 2.12
N HIS A 519 -35.26 -20.93 2.02
CA HIS A 519 -34.67 -20.05 3.05
C HIS A 519 -34.37 -18.66 2.54
N GLU A 520 -33.91 -18.53 1.29
CA GLU A 520 -33.50 -17.26 0.72
C GLU A 520 -33.78 -17.17 -0.78
N LYS A 521 -33.59 -15.97 -1.34
CA LYS A 521 -33.82 -15.72 -2.75
C LYS A 521 -32.75 -16.40 -3.61
N VAL A 522 -33.15 -17.06 -4.68
CA VAL A 522 -32.23 -17.65 -5.67
C VAL A 522 -32.38 -16.94 -7.01
N ILE A 523 -31.28 -16.44 -7.56
CA ILE A 523 -31.20 -15.90 -8.92
C ILE A 523 -30.66 -17.00 -9.82
N VAL A 524 -31.51 -17.54 -10.69
CA VAL A 524 -31.16 -18.63 -11.60
C VAL A 524 -30.75 -18.05 -12.95
N GLY A 525 -29.44 -18.04 -13.21
CA GLY A 525 -28.85 -17.66 -14.47
C GLY A 525 -29.02 -18.76 -15.52
N ILE A 526 -29.63 -18.43 -16.66
CA ILE A 526 -29.91 -19.38 -17.74
C ILE A 526 -29.36 -18.83 -19.05
N HIS A 527 -28.47 -19.60 -19.68
CA HIS A 527 -27.88 -19.24 -20.95
C HIS A 527 -28.94 -19.04 -22.05
N PRO A 528 -28.83 -18.02 -22.93
CA PRO A 528 -29.83 -17.73 -23.95
C PRO A 528 -30.21 -18.91 -24.85
N SER A 529 -29.28 -19.83 -25.13
CA SER A 529 -29.51 -21.01 -25.99
C SER A 529 -30.45 -22.05 -25.40
N ILE A 530 -30.60 -22.09 -24.07
CA ILE A 530 -31.47 -23.05 -23.37
C ILE A 530 -32.63 -22.38 -22.62
N TYR A 531 -32.70 -21.04 -22.62
CA TYR A 531 -33.67 -20.28 -21.84
C TYR A 531 -35.12 -20.70 -22.09
N ALA A 532 -35.54 -20.82 -23.34
CA ALA A 532 -36.92 -21.17 -23.69
C ALA A 532 -37.32 -22.57 -23.18
N ARG A 533 -36.37 -23.51 -23.13
CA ARG A 533 -36.59 -24.88 -22.66
C ARG A 533 -36.61 -24.97 -21.13
N VAL A 534 -35.70 -24.25 -20.46
CA VAL A 534 -35.42 -24.45 -19.03
C VAL A 534 -36.19 -23.47 -18.13
N ALA A 535 -36.39 -22.23 -18.56
CA ALA A 535 -37.06 -21.20 -17.75
C ALA A 535 -38.47 -21.61 -17.23
N PRO A 536 -39.33 -22.31 -18.01
CA PRO A 536 -40.65 -22.74 -17.53
C PRO A 536 -40.61 -23.60 -16.26
N THR A 537 -39.54 -24.38 -16.06
CA THR A 537 -39.36 -25.25 -14.89
C THR A 537 -39.26 -24.49 -13.57
N TYR A 538 -38.91 -23.20 -13.62
CA TYR A 538 -38.64 -22.37 -12.44
C TYR A 538 -39.65 -21.24 -12.20
N LYS A 539 -40.50 -20.93 -13.20
CA LYS A 539 -41.36 -19.73 -13.21
C LYS A 539 -42.31 -19.58 -12.02
N ASN A 540 -42.72 -20.70 -11.42
CA ASN A 540 -43.70 -20.73 -10.32
C ASN A 540 -43.07 -21.12 -8.97
N ILE A 541 -41.74 -21.14 -8.86
CA ILE A 541 -41.06 -21.47 -7.61
C ILE A 541 -40.92 -20.20 -6.77
N LYS A 542 -41.46 -20.23 -5.54
CA LYS A 542 -41.32 -19.12 -4.59
C LYS A 542 -39.84 -18.82 -4.34
N ASN A 543 -39.49 -17.55 -4.21
CA ASN A 543 -38.13 -17.06 -3.99
C ASN A 543 -37.13 -17.29 -5.16
N VAL A 544 -37.59 -17.74 -6.33
CA VAL A 544 -36.72 -17.87 -7.51
C VAL A 544 -36.93 -16.71 -8.48
N GLU A 545 -35.84 -16.06 -8.87
CA GLU A 545 -35.78 -15.07 -9.95
C GLU A 545 -35.03 -15.68 -11.14
N LEU A 546 -35.56 -15.49 -12.35
CA LEU A 546 -34.90 -15.98 -13.57
C LEU A 546 -34.12 -14.87 -14.25
N LEU A 547 -32.86 -15.18 -14.59
CA LEU A 547 -31.93 -14.26 -15.24
C LEU A 547 -31.44 -14.87 -16.55
N LYS A 548 -31.84 -14.26 -17.68
CA LYS A 548 -31.23 -14.57 -18.98
C LYS A 548 -29.86 -13.88 -19.06
N ILE A 549 -28.77 -14.65 -19.07
CA ILE A 549 -27.39 -14.14 -19.06
C ILE A 549 -26.43 -15.09 -19.78
N ARG A 550 -25.41 -14.55 -20.46
CA ARG A 550 -24.36 -15.35 -21.13
C ARG A 550 -23.22 -15.65 -20.16
N TYR A 551 -22.68 -16.85 -20.27
CA TYR A 551 -21.53 -17.42 -19.55
C TYR A 551 -21.07 -18.63 -20.40
N ASN A 552 -19.84 -19.12 -20.23
CA ASN A 552 -19.39 -20.33 -20.90
C ASN A 552 -19.56 -21.57 -20.02
N ASP A 553 -19.38 -21.48 -18.70
CA ASP A 553 -19.59 -22.59 -17.77
C ASP A 553 -20.38 -22.21 -16.50
N SER A 554 -20.95 -23.21 -15.81
CA SER A 554 -21.97 -23.03 -14.75
C SER A 554 -21.43 -22.91 -13.33
N TRP A 555 -20.12 -22.68 -13.16
CA TRP A 555 -19.45 -22.60 -11.86
C TRP A 555 -19.49 -21.18 -11.30
N ALA A 556 -20.68 -20.78 -10.82
CA ALA A 556 -20.96 -19.42 -10.34
C ALA A 556 -19.95 -18.92 -9.29
N ARG A 557 -19.39 -19.81 -8.48
CA ARG A 557 -18.37 -19.49 -7.48
C ARG A 557 -17.11 -18.87 -8.11
N ASP A 558 -16.71 -19.38 -9.27
CA ASP A 558 -15.40 -19.13 -9.86
C ASP A 558 -15.42 -18.05 -10.94
N ASN A 559 -16.52 -17.97 -11.70
CA ASN A 559 -16.65 -17.01 -12.79
C ASN A 559 -17.47 -15.76 -12.44
N MET A 560 -17.91 -15.61 -11.18
CA MET A 560 -18.51 -14.38 -10.68
C MET A 560 -17.59 -13.67 -9.69
N GLY A 561 -17.83 -12.37 -9.50
CA GLY A 561 -17.10 -11.56 -8.54
C GLY A 561 -17.34 -11.96 -7.10
N ILE A 562 -16.38 -11.62 -6.24
CA ILE A 562 -16.49 -11.80 -4.79
C ILE A 562 -17.11 -10.55 -4.20
N TYR A 563 -18.18 -10.69 -3.41
CA TYR A 563 -18.97 -9.55 -2.92
C TYR A 563 -18.62 -9.15 -1.49
N LEU A 564 -18.16 -7.91 -1.31
CA LEU A 564 -17.80 -7.32 -0.03
C LEU A 564 -18.87 -6.33 0.46
N THR A 565 -18.84 -6.01 1.75
CA THR A 565 -19.73 -5.03 2.36
C THR A 565 -19.04 -4.12 3.37
N ASN A 566 -19.49 -2.87 3.47
CA ASN A 566 -19.15 -1.94 4.56
C ASN A 566 -20.29 -1.81 5.59
N GLY A 567 -21.24 -2.75 5.60
CA GLY A 567 -22.44 -2.76 6.43
C GLY A 567 -23.64 -1.99 5.84
N LYS A 568 -23.40 -1.01 4.95
CA LYS A 568 -24.44 -0.21 4.29
C LYS A 568 -24.62 -0.57 2.81
N ASN A 569 -23.51 -0.77 2.11
CA ASN A 569 -23.47 -1.03 0.67
C ASN A 569 -22.71 -2.32 0.38
N ILE A 570 -22.91 -2.85 -0.84
CA ILE A 570 -22.20 -4.00 -1.39
C ILE A 570 -21.36 -3.53 -2.56
N ARG A 571 -20.16 -4.08 -2.70
CA ARG A 571 -19.36 -3.97 -3.91
C ARG A 571 -18.82 -5.33 -4.35
N GLY A 572 -18.78 -5.58 -5.65
CA GLY A 572 -18.15 -6.76 -6.23
C GLY A 572 -16.64 -6.55 -6.41
N VAL A 573 -15.86 -7.61 -6.35
CA VAL A 573 -14.48 -7.62 -6.83
C VAL A 573 -14.40 -8.59 -7.97
N ASP A 574 -14.12 -8.05 -9.15
CA ASP A 574 -14.16 -8.74 -10.44
C ASP A 574 -12.72 -9.05 -10.87
N PHE A 575 -12.22 -10.22 -10.47
CA PHE A 575 -10.90 -10.70 -10.89
C PHE A 575 -10.94 -11.18 -12.34
N ARG A 576 -9.77 -11.38 -12.95
CA ARG A 576 -9.71 -12.06 -14.24
C ARG A 576 -10.01 -13.54 -14.05
N PHE A 577 -10.85 -14.07 -14.91
CA PHE A 577 -11.08 -15.50 -15.05
C PHE A 577 -10.46 -16.01 -16.36
N ASN A 578 -9.82 -17.18 -16.32
CA ASN A 578 -9.19 -17.77 -17.51
C ASN A 578 -9.42 -19.30 -17.62
N ALA A 579 -10.54 -19.80 -17.11
CA ALA A 579 -10.84 -21.23 -17.05
C ALA A 579 -9.81 -22.05 -16.25
N TRP A 580 -9.50 -21.60 -15.02
CA TRP A 580 -8.65 -22.29 -14.03
C TRP A 580 -7.19 -22.55 -14.45
N GLY A 581 -6.63 -21.74 -15.35
CA GLY A 581 -5.22 -21.90 -15.76
C GLY A 581 -4.88 -21.52 -17.20
N GLY A 582 -5.85 -21.03 -17.98
CA GLY A 582 -5.63 -20.52 -19.33
C GLY A 582 -4.95 -21.52 -20.26
N GLU A 583 -3.87 -21.10 -20.92
CA GLU A 583 -3.13 -21.93 -21.87
C GLU A 583 -2.21 -22.97 -21.21
N VAL A 584 -2.06 -22.93 -19.88
CA VAL A 584 -1.16 -23.84 -19.15
C VAL A 584 -1.93 -25.05 -18.62
N ASP A 585 -2.89 -24.80 -17.74
CA ASP A 585 -3.65 -25.84 -17.04
C ASP A 585 -5.17 -25.72 -17.26
N GLY A 586 -5.60 -24.84 -18.17
CA GLY A 586 -6.99 -24.44 -18.28
C GLY A 586 -7.91 -25.53 -18.82
N LEU A 587 -9.18 -25.46 -18.42
CA LEU A 587 -10.19 -26.47 -18.74
C LEU A 587 -10.87 -26.28 -20.09
N TYR A 588 -10.85 -25.05 -20.64
CA TYR A 588 -11.30 -24.76 -22.01
C TYR A 588 -10.78 -23.39 -22.49
N SER A 589 -10.60 -23.24 -23.81
CA SER A 589 -10.03 -22.00 -24.37
C SER A 589 -10.98 -20.81 -24.44
N ASN A 590 -12.27 -21.02 -24.72
CA ASN A 590 -13.23 -19.91 -24.87
C ASN A 590 -13.96 -19.63 -23.54
N TYR A 591 -13.38 -18.75 -22.72
CA TYR A 591 -13.92 -18.30 -21.43
C TYR A 591 -14.35 -16.82 -21.44
N HIS A 592 -14.47 -16.19 -22.62
CA HIS A 592 -14.69 -14.74 -22.71
C HIS A 592 -16.02 -14.25 -22.13
N ASP A 593 -17.07 -15.09 -22.12
CA ASP A 593 -18.35 -14.73 -21.49
C ASP A 593 -18.28 -14.93 -19.96
N ASP A 594 -17.49 -15.91 -19.47
CA ASP A 594 -17.22 -16.06 -18.04
C ASP A 594 -16.43 -14.88 -17.47
N ASP A 595 -15.34 -14.49 -18.12
CA ASP A 595 -14.50 -13.35 -17.67
C ASP A 595 -15.26 -12.01 -17.69
N LYS A 596 -16.39 -11.92 -18.40
CA LYS A 596 -17.26 -10.72 -18.43
C LYS A 596 -18.49 -10.85 -17.54
N LEU A 597 -18.75 -12.03 -16.97
CA LEU A 597 -20.01 -12.36 -16.32
C LEU A 597 -20.33 -11.41 -15.16
N THR A 598 -19.37 -11.19 -14.27
CA THR A 598 -19.49 -10.27 -13.12
C THR A 598 -19.88 -8.88 -13.56
N SER A 599 -19.13 -8.27 -14.49
CA SER A 599 -19.41 -6.93 -15.00
C SER A 599 -20.84 -6.79 -15.57
N ILE A 600 -21.35 -7.83 -16.25
CA ILE A 600 -22.71 -7.85 -16.80
C ILE A 600 -23.75 -7.98 -15.68
N PHE A 601 -23.51 -8.88 -14.72
CA PHE A 601 -24.38 -9.11 -13.58
C PHE A 601 -24.47 -7.85 -12.70
N ASP A 602 -23.34 -7.28 -12.33
CA ASP A 602 -23.24 -6.12 -11.44
C ASP A 602 -23.91 -4.90 -12.03
N LYS A 603 -23.71 -4.65 -13.34
CA LYS A 603 -24.44 -3.60 -14.06
C LYS A 603 -25.95 -3.78 -14.00
N LYS A 604 -26.45 -5.02 -14.14
CA LYS A 604 -27.89 -5.32 -14.09
C LYS A 604 -28.48 -5.10 -12.70
N TYR A 605 -27.77 -5.50 -11.65
CA TYR A 605 -28.22 -5.36 -10.26
C TYR A 605 -27.80 -4.05 -9.59
N LYS A 606 -27.17 -3.14 -10.35
CA LYS A 606 -26.64 -1.85 -9.89
C LYS A 606 -25.67 -2.01 -8.70
N ILE A 607 -24.84 -3.05 -8.76
CA ILE A 607 -23.73 -3.26 -7.82
C ILE A 607 -22.52 -2.57 -8.44
N GLN A 608 -21.78 -1.80 -7.63
CA GLN A 608 -20.50 -1.25 -8.08
C GLN A 608 -19.41 -2.28 -7.86
N ASP A 609 -18.47 -2.42 -8.79
CA ASP A 609 -17.40 -3.41 -8.71
C ASP A 609 -16.00 -2.82 -8.81
N TYR A 610 -14.99 -3.55 -8.32
CA TYR A 610 -13.58 -3.27 -8.56
C TYR A 610 -13.04 -4.33 -9.49
N ARG A 611 -12.72 -3.95 -10.73
CA ARG A 611 -12.23 -4.89 -11.72
C ARG A 611 -10.70 -4.95 -11.67
N LEU A 612 -10.14 -6.14 -11.49
CA LEU A 612 -8.69 -6.37 -11.46
C LEU A 612 -8.27 -7.35 -12.57
N PRO A 613 -8.08 -6.88 -13.82
CA PRO A 613 -7.81 -7.74 -14.97
C PRO A 613 -6.39 -8.32 -14.99
N SER A 614 -5.48 -7.78 -14.18
CA SER A 614 -4.08 -8.19 -14.10
C SER A 614 -3.85 -9.34 -13.12
N PHE A 615 -4.91 -9.82 -12.44
CA PHE A 615 -4.82 -10.84 -11.42
C PHE A 615 -5.85 -11.93 -11.72
N VAL A 616 -5.37 -13.15 -11.96
CA VAL A 616 -6.23 -14.32 -12.22
C VAL A 616 -6.58 -14.96 -10.88
N PHE A 617 -7.87 -15.10 -10.61
CA PHE A 617 -8.36 -15.62 -9.33
C PHE A 617 -9.79 -16.15 -9.44
N GLU A 618 -10.05 -17.26 -8.76
CA GLU A 618 -11.36 -17.91 -8.72
C GLU A 618 -11.88 -18.00 -7.27
N GLY A 619 -13.19 -17.91 -7.06
CA GLY A 619 -13.77 -17.94 -5.71
C GLY A 619 -13.56 -19.25 -4.94
N GLY A 620 -13.45 -20.40 -5.62
CA GLY A 620 -13.20 -21.71 -5.02
C GLY A 620 -11.76 -21.88 -4.53
N SER A 621 -10.86 -21.00 -4.95
CA SER A 621 -9.46 -20.98 -4.51
C SER A 621 -9.24 -20.38 -3.11
N ILE A 622 -10.30 -19.88 -2.46
CA ILE A 622 -10.23 -19.24 -1.14
C ILE A 622 -11.37 -19.64 -0.19
N ALA A 623 -11.00 -19.98 1.04
CA ALA A 623 -11.93 -20.12 2.16
C ALA A 623 -11.65 -19.01 3.19
N PHE A 624 -12.69 -18.37 3.75
CA PHE A 624 -12.50 -17.21 4.63
C PHE A 624 -13.49 -17.18 5.81
N ASP A 625 -13.05 -16.57 6.91
CA ASP A 625 -13.80 -16.53 8.17
C ASP A 625 -14.67 -15.27 8.36
N GLY A 626 -14.55 -14.28 7.48
CA GLY A 626 -15.20 -12.97 7.64
C GLY A 626 -14.70 -12.11 8.81
N LYS A 627 -13.56 -12.49 9.39
CA LYS A 627 -12.82 -11.79 10.47
C LYS A 627 -11.38 -11.45 10.08
N GLY A 628 -11.05 -11.52 8.79
CA GLY A 628 -9.76 -11.13 8.24
C GLY A 628 -8.83 -12.31 7.96
N THR A 629 -9.25 -13.54 8.20
CA THR A 629 -8.45 -14.74 7.90
C THR A 629 -8.96 -15.43 6.64
N ALA A 630 -8.04 -15.79 5.75
CA ALA A 630 -8.30 -16.68 4.63
C ALA A 630 -7.34 -17.88 4.62
N ILE A 631 -7.77 -18.96 3.98
CA ILE A 631 -7.00 -20.17 3.69
C ILE A 631 -7.02 -20.38 2.18
N VAL A 632 -5.86 -20.64 1.60
CA VAL A 632 -5.64 -20.86 0.16
C VAL A 632 -4.66 -22.02 -0.03
N THR A 633 -4.67 -22.65 -1.20
CA THR A 633 -3.69 -23.69 -1.54
C THR A 633 -2.50 -23.12 -2.34
N GLU A 634 -1.29 -23.60 -2.05
CA GLU A 634 -0.10 -23.28 -2.83
C GLU A 634 -0.20 -23.85 -4.25
N ALA A 635 -0.66 -25.11 -4.38
CA ALA A 635 -0.89 -25.78 -5.66
C ALA A 635 -1.74 -24.95 -6.63
N CYS A 636 -2.79 -24.29 -6.13
CA CYS A 636 -3.67 -23.45 -6.93
C CYS A 636 -3.01 -22.12 -7.27
N LEU A 637 -2.73 -21.28 -6.26
CA LEU A 637 -2.41 -19.87 -6.50
C LEU A 637 -1.00 -19.66 -7.05
N LEU A 638 -0.08 -20.61 -6.86
CA LEU A 638 1.27 -20.58 -7.45
C LEU A 638 1.34 -21.30 -8.81
N SER A 639 0.21 -21.74 -9.35
CA SER A 639 0.15 -22.35 -10.68
C SER A 639 0.70 -21.42 -11.78
N LYS A 640 1.40 -22.07 -12.72
CA LYS A 640 1.77 -21.64 -14.07
C LYS A 640 0.72 -20.75 -14.74
N GLY A 641 -0.51 -21.21 -14.67
CA GLY A 641 -1.64 -20.72 -15.44
C GLY A 641 -2.36 -19.50 -14.85
N ARG A 642 -2.02 -19.06 -13.63
CA ARG A 642 -2.71 -17.93 -12.96
C ARG A 642 -1.88 -16.67 -12.98
N ASN A 643 -0.90 -16.58 -12.08
CA ASN A 643 -0.13 -15.37 -11.84
C ASN A 643 1.39 -15.65 -11.95
N PRO A 644 1.89 -16.14 -13.10
CA PRO A 644 3.26 -16.69 -13.24
C PRO A 644 4.38 -15.68 -13.01
N THR A 645 4.07 -14.37 -13.05
CA THR A 645 5.05 -13.31 -12.80
C THR A 645 5.04 -12.81 -11.36
N LEU A 646 4.08 -13.26 -10.53
CA LEU A 646 3.95 -12.83 -9.15
C LEU A 646 4.57 -13.85 -8.21
N ARG A 647 5.22 -13.35 -7.17
CA ARG A 647 5.67 -14.15 -6.03
C ARG A 647 4.51 -14.38 -5.06
N LYS A 648 4.66 -15.38 -4.20
CA LYS A 648 3.68 -15.73 -3.14
C LYS A 648 3.27 -14.51 -2.30
N GLU A 649 4.23 -13.66 -1.93
CA GLU A 649 3.98 -12.47 -1.11
C GLU A 649 3.16 -11.40 -1.88
N GLU A 650 3.34 -11.30 -3.20
CA GLU A 650 2.63 -10.33 -4.04
C GLU A 650 1.17 -10.76 -4.29
N ILE A 651 0.95 -12.08 -4.40
CA ILE A 651 -0.38 -12.68 -4.41
C ILE A 651 -1.09 -12.40 -3.09
N GLU A 652 -0.43 -12.68 -1.97
CA GLU A 652 -0.98 -12.43 -0.64
C GLU A 652 -1.36 -10.96 -0.42
N GLU A 653 -0.50 -10.01 -0.80
CA GLU A 653 -0.78 -8.59 -0.70
C GLU A 653 -1.99 -8.16 -1.55
N THR A 654 -2.11 -8.70 -2.77
CA THR A 654 -3.26 -8.41 -3.65
C THR A 654 -4.56 -8.89 -3.01
N LEU A 655 -4.56 -10.09 -2.45
CA LEU A 655 -5.72 -10.64 -1.74
C LEU A 655 -6.04 -9.83 -0.47
N LYS A 656 -5.05 -9.43 0.33
CA LYS A 656 -5.27 -8.55 1.48
C LYS A 656 -5.88 -7.21 1.07
N GLU A 657 -5.41 -6.62 -0.02
CA GLU A 657 -5.88 -5.31 -0.48
C GLU A 657 -7.29 -5.35 -1.09
N TYR A 658 -7.59 -6.38 -1.89
CA TYR A 658 -8.86 -6.49 -2.62
C TYR A 658 -9.94 -7.26 -1.88
N LEU A 659 -9.58 -8.13 -0.93
CA LEU A 659 -10.55 -8.87 -0.11
C LEU A 659 -10.59 -8.39 1.35
N SER A 660 -9.79 -7.37 1.70
CA SER A 660 -9.69 -6.80 3.04
C SER A 660 -9.35 -7.85 4.10
N LEU A 661 -8.39 -8.71 3.75
CA LEU A 661 -7.86 -9.74 4.62
C LEU A 661 -6.67 -9.19 5.42
N GLU A 662 -6.50 -9.71 6.62
CA GLU A 662 -5.38 -9.41 7.51
C GLU A 662 -4.34 -10.54 7.47
N LYS A 663 -4.79 -11.79 7.33
CA LYS A 663 -3.94 -12.98 7.33
C LYS A 663 -4.37 -14.00 6.29
N ILE A 664 -3.39 -14.56 5.59
CA ILE A 664 -3.59 -15.66 4.65
C ILE A 664 -2.78 -16.86 5.13
N ILE A 665 -3.43 -18.01 5.21
CA ILE A 665 -2.83 -19.28 5.57
C ILE A 665 -2.68 -20.07 4.28
N TRP A 666 -1.45 -20.43 3.97
CA TRP A 666 -1.10 -21.23 2.81
C TRP A 666 -0.98 -22.68 3.23
N VAL A 667 -1.83 -23.54 2.67
CA VAL A 667 -1.70 -24.98 2.80
C VAL A 667 -1.13 -25.55 1.50
N PRO A 668 -0.30 -26.60 1.55
CA PRO A 668 0.42 -27.04 0.35
C PRO A 668 -0.53 -27.64 -0.70
N HIS A 669 -1.54 -28.40 -0.26
CA HIS A 669 -2.37 -29.23 -1.14
C HIS A 669 -3.87 -29.16 -0.84
N GLY A 670 -4.67 -29.39 -1.88
CA GLY A 670 -6.11 -29.60 -1.80
C GLY A 670 -6.49 -31.08 -1.99
N ILE A 671 -7.49 -31.35 -2.83
CA ILE A 671 -7.86 -32.73 -3.20
C ILE A 671 -6.99 -33.24 -4.36
N TYR A 672 -6.49 -34.47 -4.23
CA TYR A 672 -5.64 -35.13 -5.21
C TYR A 672 -6.36 -35.31 -6.56
N MET A 673 -5.69 -34.91 -7.64
CA MET A 673 -6.22 -34.88 -9.02
C MET A 673 -7.44 -33.96 -9.23
N ASP A 674 -7.65 -32.98 -8.35
CA ASP A 674 -8.60 -31.90 -8.62
C ASP A 674 -8.16 -31.09 -9.85
N GLU A 675 -9.05 -30.99 -10.82
CA GLU A 675 -8.80 -30.35 -12.12
C GLU A 675 -8.65 -28.83 -12.04
N THR A 676 -8.99 -28.21 -10.91
CA THR A 676 -8.87 -26.77 -10.65
C THR A 676 -7.49 -26.36 -10.09
N ASN A 677 -6.51 -27.26 -10.13
CA ASN A 677 -5.26 -27.21 -9.37
C ASN A 677 -5.48 -27.19 -7.85
N GLU A 678 -6.31 -28.12 -7.36
CA GLU A 678 -6.51 -28.34 -5.93
C GLU A 678 -7.10 -27.12 -5.21
N HIS A 679 -8.29 -26.67 -5.65
CA HIS A 679 -9.04 -25.62 -4.96
C HIS A 679 -9.29 -25.95 -3.48
N ILE A 680 -9.31 -24.91 -2.65
CA ILE A 680 -9.41 -25.08 -1.19
C ILE A 680 -10.82 -25.47 -0.76
N ASP A 681 -11.86 -25.10 -1.51
CA ASP A 681 -13.27 -25.37 -1.20
C ASP A 681 -13.63 -26.87 -1.16
N ASN A 682 -12.84 -27.71 -1.84
CA ASN A 682 -12.91 -29.16 -1.74
C ASN A 682 -12.19 -29.73 -0.51
N MET A 683 -11.26 -28.98 0.07
CA MET A 683 -10.34 -29.47 1.11
C MET A 683 -10.67 -28.92 2.50
N VAL A 684 -10.95 -27.62 2.64
CA VAL A 684 -11.18 -26.93 3.91
C VAL A 684 -12.31 -25.90 3.77
N ALA A 685 -13.21 -25.88 4.74
CA ALA A 685 -14.21 -24.82 4.87
C ALA A 685 -14.37 -24.34 6.31
N PHE A 686 -14.72 -23.07 6.46
CA PHE A 686 -15.07 -22.50 7.76
C PHE A 686 -16.51 -22.86 8.14
N VAL A 687 -16.69 -23.53 9.27
CA VAL A 687 -18.00 -23.73 9.91
C VAL A 687 -18.48 -22.42 10.54
N LYS A 688 -17.54 -21.71 11.16
CA LYS A 688 -17.65 -20.37 11.76
C LYS A 688 -16.22 -19.87 12.04
N PRO A 689 -16.02 -18.58 12.39
CA PRO A 689 -14.68 -18.11 12.77
C PRO A 689 -13.99 -19.00 13.81
N GLY A 690 -12.76 -19.41 13.50
CA GLY A 690 -11.93 -20.29 14.33
C GLY A 690 -12.29 -21.79 14.31
N VAL A 691 -13.30 -22.22 13.54
CA VAL A 691 -13.70 -23.63 13.44
C VAL A 691 -13.74 -24.07 11.98
N LEU A 692 -12.96 -25.11 11.67
CA LEU A 692 -12.77 -25.66 10.34
C LEU A 692 -13.38 -27.06 10.24
N VAL A 693 -13.87 -27.40 9.05
CA VAL A 693 -14.07 -28.78 8.62
C VAL A 693 -13.11 -29.04 7.46
N MET A 694 -12.43 -30.19 7.51
CA MET A 694 -11.41 -30.57 6.56
C MET A 694 -11.69 -31.96 5.99
N ALA A 695 -11.51 -32.12 4.68
CA ALA A 695 -11.59 -33.40 4.00
C ALA A 695 -10.50 -34.34 4.50
N TRP A 696 -10.86 -35.60 4.78
CA TRP A 696 -9.97 -36.54 5.43
C TRP A 696 -10.13 -37.97 4.89
N THR A 697 -9.02 -38.67 4.68
CA THR A 697 -9.01 -40.12 4.48
C THR A 697 -8.14 -40.78 5.55
N ASN A 698 -8.53 -41.98 5.97
CA ASN A 698 -7.73 -42.86 6.83
C ASN A 698 -7.00 -43.94 6.02
N ASP A 699 -7.20 -44.00 4.71
CA ASP A 699 -6.55 -44.99 3.85
C ASP A 699 -5.15 -44.53 3.47
N GLU A 700 -4.14 -45.09 4.14
CA GLU A 700 -2.73 -44.79 3.90
C GLU A 700 -2.24 -45.15 2.48
N ASN A 701 -3.01 -45.96 1.73
CA ASN A 701 -2.68 -46.33 0.36
C ASN A 701 -3.26 -45.34 -0.69
N ASP A 702 -4.15 -44.44 -0.27
CA ASP A 702 -4.67 -43.38 -1.14
C ASP A 702 -3.67 -42.20 -1.16
N PRO A 703 -3.20 -41.72 -2.34
CA PRO A 703 -2.38 -40.51 -2.43
C PRO A 703 -2.95 -39.28 -1.69
N GLN A 704 -4.27 -39.21 -1.53
CA GLN A 704 -4.95 -38.16 -0.76
C GLN A 704 -4.53 -38.15 0.72
N TYR A 705 -4.10 -39.29 1.28
CA TYR A 705 -3.68 -39.38 2.68
C TYR A 705 -2.54 -38.42 3.01
N GLU A 706 -1.50 -38.40 2.17
CA GLU A 706 -0.36 -37.49 2.34
C GLU A 706 -0.80 -36.03 2.28
N TYR A 707 -1.65 -35.68 1.31
CA TYR A 707 -2.21 -34.33 1.17
C TYR A 707 -3.03 -33.92 2.41
N CYS A 708 -3.79 -34.85 2.98
CA CYS A 708 -4.51 -34.64 4.24
C CYS A 708 -3.55 -34.39 5.42
N GLN A 709 -2.47 -35.15 5.55
CA GLN A 709 -1.51 -34.95 6.65
C GLN A 709 -0.82 -33.59 6.56
N LEU A 710 -0.31 -33.23 5.37
CA LEU A 710 0.39 -31.97 5.14
C LEU A 710 -0.51 -30.75 5.40
N THR A 711 -1.73 -30.77 4.86
CA THR A 711 -2.69 -29.68 5.07
C THR A 711 -3.17 -29.60 6.52
N TYR A 712 -3.37 -30.73 7.20
CA TYR A 712 -3.74 -30.74 8.61
C TYR A 712 -2.63 -30.15 9.50
N GLN A 713 -1.37 -30.50 9.24
CA GLN A 713 -0.24 -29.96 9.98
C GLN A 713 -0.11 -28.44 9.77
N ALA A 714 -0.21 -27.97 8.52
CA ALA A 714 -0.18 -26.54 8.21
C ALA A 714 -1.28 -25.75 8.95
N LEU A 715 -2.47 -26.33 9.10
CA LEU A 715 -3.58 -25.71 9.84
C LEU A 715 -3.38 -25.76 11.36
N LEU A 716 -2.74 -26.80 11.92
CA LEU A 716 -2.42 -26.88 13.34
C LEU A 716 -1.39 -25.83 13.76
N ASP A 717 -0.37 -25.64 12.94
CA ASP A 717 0.71 -24.67 13.19
C ASP A 717 0.25 -23.21 12.98
N ALA A 718 -0.84 -23.02 12.22
CA ALA A 718 -1.39 -21.72 11.94
C ALA A 718 -2.27 -21.17 13.08
N THR A 719 -2.37 -19.85 13.10
CA THR A 719 -3.37 -19.10 13.89
C THR A 719 -4.18 -18.20 12.97
N ASP A 720 -5.39 -17.82 13.38
CA ASP A 720 -6.21 -16.84 12.69
C ASP A 720 -5.59 -15.41 12.76
N ALA A 721 -6.22 -14.44 12.10
CA ALA A 721 -5.81 -13.04 12.13
C ALA A 721 -5.82 -12.41 13.55
N ARG A 722 -6.45 -13.08 14.52
CA ARG A 722 -6.53 -12.66 15.93
C ARG A 722 -5.57 -13.44 16.84
N GLY A 723 -4.71 -14.29 16.27
CA GLY A 723 -3.72 -15.07 16.99
C GLY A 723 -4.25 -16.34 17.66
N LYS A 724 -5.43 -16.84 17.28
CA LYS A 724 -6.04 -18.04 17.86
C LYS A 724 -5.86 -19.27 16.96
N HIS A 725 -5.55 -20.43 17.57
CA HIS A 725 -5.50 -21.71 16.84
C HIS A 725 -6.89 -22.22 16.45
N PHE A 726 -6.96 -22.98 15.35
CA PHE A 726 -8.20 -23.53 14.82
C PHE A 726 -8.66 -24.78 15.56
N GLN A 727 -9.97 -24.93 15.69
CA GLN A 727 -10.59 -26.22 15.97
C GLN A 727 -10.93 -26.91 14.64
N ILE A 728 -10.32 -28.05 14.37
CA ILE A 728 -10.41 -28.74 13.07
C ILE A 728 -11.20 -30.05 13.22
N TYR A 729 -12.28 -30.19 12.45
CA TYR A 729 -13.07 -31.41 12.37
C TYR A 729 -12.79 -32.13 11.05
N LYS A 730 -12.58 -33.45 11.12
CA LYS A 730 -12.28 -34.29 9.96
C LYS A 730 -13.58 -34.84 9.38
N SER A 731 -13.84 -34.54 8.10
CA SER A 731 -14.94 -35.11 7.34
C SER A 731 -14.40 -36.22 6.44
N LEU A 732 -14.83 -37.46 6.69
CA LEU A 732 -14.35 -38.60 5.92
C LEU A 732 -14.77 -38.49 4.45
N LEU A 733 -13.81 -38.68 3.56
CA LEU A 733 -14.03 -38.82 2.13
C LEU A 733 -14.64 -40.20 1.83
N PRO A 734 -15.37 -40.36 0.71
CA PRO A 734 -15.79 -41.67 0.25
C PRO A 734 -14.63 -42.67 0.16
N ASN A 735 -14.81 -43.86 0.73
CA ASN A 735 -13.81 -44.93 0.69
C ASN A 735 -14.44 -46.25 0.20
N PRO A 736 -14.05 -46.77 -0.98
CA PRO A 736 -12.98 -46.29 -1.86
C PRO A 736 -13.31 -44.95 -2.56
N PRO A 737 -12.31 -44.23 -3.10
CA PRO A 737 -12.54 -43.02 -3.89
C PRO A 737 -13.52 -43.25 -5.04
N LEU A 738 -14.27 -42.22 -5.39
CA LEU A 738 -15.24 -42.30 -6.48
C LEU A 738 -14.58 -42.04 -7.82
N TYR A 739 -15.02 -42.80 -8.82
CA TYR A 739 -14.55 -42.70 -10.19
C TYR A 739 -15.72 -42.52 -11.15
N MET A 740 -15.45 -41.89 -12.29
CA MET A 740 -16.39 -41.79 -13.38
C MET A 740 -16.61 -43.16 -14.02
N TYR A 741 -17.88 -43.56 -14.21
CA TYR A 741 -18.25 -44.78 -14.89
C TYR A 741 -18.24 -44.63 -16.41
N GLU A 742 -18.10 -45.76 -17.12
CA GLU A 742 -18.05 -45.77 -18.58
C GLU A 742 -19.30 -45.16 -19.23
N GLU A 743 -20.49 -45.47 -18.71
CA GLU A 743 -21.76 -44.91 -19.20
C GLU A 743 -21.90 -43.41 -18.92
N GLU A 744 -21.24 -42.89 -17.88
CA GLU A 744 -21.18 -41.46 -17.59
C GLU A 744 -20.31 -40.75 -18.63
N ALA A 745 -19.13 -41.29 -18.91
CA ALA A 745 -18.21 -40.75 -19.91
C ALA A 745 -18.76 -40.82 -21.34
N LYS A 746 -19.46 -41.91 -21.71
CA LYS A 746 -20.11 -42.07 -23.04
C LYS A 746 -21.19 -41.03 -23.32
N GLY A 747 -21.86 -40.54 -22.29
CA GLY A 747 -22.92 -39.54 -22.43
C GLY A 747 -22.40 -38.14 -22.76
N ILE A 748 -21.08 -37.90 -22.67
CA ILE A 748 -20.44 -36.62 -22.97
C ILE A 748 -20.12 -36.55 -24.47
N VAL A 749 -20.51 -35.45 -25.12
CA VAL A 749 -20.32 -35.29 -26.56
C VAL A 749 -18.88 -34.86 -26.83
N LYS A 750 -18.08 -35.79 -27.35
CA LYS A 750 -16.74 -35.53 -27.90
C LYS A 750 -16.88 -34.95 -29.31
N ASP A 751 -17.06 -33.64 -29.43
CA ASP A 751 -16.96 -32.91 -30.71
C ASP A 751 -15.96 -31.74 -30.55
N LYS A 752 -15.72 -30.97 -31.62
CA LYS A 752 -14.71 -29.89 -31.83
C LYS A 752 -14.56 -28.77 -30.76
N PHE A 753 -15.03 -28.95 -29.53
CA PHE A 753 -14.89 -28.02 -28.42
C PHE A 753 -13.71 -28.40 -27.52
N ASP A 754 -13.02 -27.37 -27.06
CA ASP A 754 -11.71 -27.40 -26.42
C ASP A 754 -11.75 -27.71 -24.91
N ALA A 755 -12.77 -28.42 -24.43
CA ALA A 755 -12.87 -28.77 -23.01
C ALA A 755 -11.96 -29.94 -22.67
N LYS A 756 -11.36 -29.92 -21.47
CA LYS A 756 -10.56 -31.03 -20.94
C LYS A 756 -11.37 -32.34 -21.00
N PRO A 757 -10.85 -33.41 -21.63
CA PRO A 757 -11.58 -34.66 -21.75
C PRO A 757 -11.92 -35.28 -20.40
N ARG A 758 -13.14 -35.80 -20.27
CA ARG A 758 -13.59 -36.63 -19.15
C ARG A 758 -13.71 -38.07 -19.62
N ASN A 759 -13.03 -38.98 -18.94
CA ASN A 759 -12.88 -40.38 -19.34
C ASN A 759 -13.35 -41.33 -18.23
N ASN A 760 -13.62 -42.57 -18.64
CA ASN A 760 -13.86 -43.66 -17.71
C ASN A 760 -12.69 -43.80 -16.74
N SER A 761 -12.97 -44.05 -15.48
CA SER A 761 -11.98 -44.18 -14.40
C SER A 761 -11.22 -42.91 -14.03
N ASP A 762 -11.65 -41.72 -14.51
CA ASP A 762 -11.16 -40.47 -13.93
C ASP A 762 -11.61 -40.37 -12.46
N ARG A 763 -10.68 -40.02 -11.57
CA ARG A 763 -10.96 -39.81 -10.14
C ARG A 763 -11.83 -38.56 -9.97
N LEU A 764 -12.87 -38.66 -9.14
CA LEU A 764 -13.75 -37.54 -8.82
C LEU A 764 -13.34 -36.89 -7.50
N SER A 765 -13.38 -35.56 -7.43
CA SER A 765 -13.06 -34.75 -6.24
C SER A 765 -14.21 -34.75 -5.21
N ALA A 766 -14.70 -35.94 -4.84
CA ALA A 766 -15.87 -36.10 -3.98
C ALA A 766 -15.56 -35.66 -2.55
N SER A 767 -16.06 -34.49 -2.13
CA SER A 767 -15.86 -33.97 -0.78
C SER A 767 -17.15 -33.42 -0.17
N TYR A 768 -17.40 -33.76 1.09
CA TYR A 768 -18.50 -33.18 1.87
C TYR A 768 -18.21 -31.75 2.34
N VAL A 769 -16.96 -31.30 2.24
CA VAL A 769 -16.54 -29.92 2.54
C VAL A 769 -17.02 -28.93 1.47
N ASN A 770 -17.31 -29.40 0.25
CA ASN A 770 -17.89 -28.61 -0.82
C ASN A 770 -19.42 -28.43 -0.63
N PHE A 771 -19.81 -27.85 0.51
CA PHE A 771 -21.19 -27.56 0.91
C PHE A 771 -21.49 -26.07 0.80
N TYR A 772 -22.77 -25.73 0.73
CA TYR A 772 -23.22 -24.34 0.79
C TYR A 772 -23.90 -24.05 2.13
N GLN A 773 -23.61 -22.89 2.73
CA GLN A 773 -24.27 -22.45 3.96
C GLN A 773 -24.86 -21.06 3.79
N GLY A 774 -26.00 -20.83 4.42
CA GLY A 774 -26.53 -19.50 4.69
C GLY A 774 -26.82 -19.33 6.18
N LYS A 775 -27.48 -18.24 6.56
CA LYS A 775 -27.76 -17.90 7.97
C LYS A 775 -28.34 -19.05 8.81
N ASN A 776 -29.31 -19.78 8.26
CA ASN A 776 -30.12 -20.76 8.99
C ASN A 776 -30.22 -22.13 8.31
N PHE A 777 -29.41 -22.40 7.29
CA PHE A 777 -29.42 -23.67 6.57
C PHE A 777 -28.04 -24.05 6.02
N VAL A 778 -27.89 -25.33 5.72
CA VAL A 778 -26.75 -25.94 5.03
C VAL A 778 -27.28 -26.86 3.95
N ILE A 779 -26.71 -26.80 2.75
CA ILE A 779 -26.94 -27.75 1.68
C ILE A 779 -25.68 -28.62 1.58
N LEU A 780 -25.81 -29.89 1.97
CA LEU A 780 -24.72 -30.85 2.10
C LEU A 780 -24.78 -31.85 0.93
N PRO A 781 -23.69 -32.11 0.20
CA PRO A 781 -23.67 -33.17 -0.79
C PRO A 781 -23.77 -34.56 -0.16
N SER A 782 -24.18 -35.52 -1.00
CA SER A 782 -24.11 -36.96 -0.75
C SER A 782 -23.83 -37.67 -2.07
N PHE A 783 -23.26 -38.86 -2.01
CA PHE A 783 -22.73 -39.55 -3.17
C PHE A 783 -23.30 -40.96 -3.40
N GLY A 784 -24.21 -41.42 -2.52
CA GLY A 784 -24.77 -42.77 -2.53
C GLY A 784 -23.86 -43.79 -1.86
N VAL A 785 -23.07 -43.38 -0.86
CA VAL A 785 -22.10 -44.22 -0.13
C VAL A 785 -22.37 -44.20 1.37
N LYS A 786 -21.79 -45.14 2.12
CA LYS A 786 -22.00 -45.25 3.57
C LYS A 786 -21.54 -44.00 4.34
N GLU A 787 -20.52 -43.31 3.85
CA GLU A 787 -19.98 -42.07 4.44
C GLU A 787 -20.98 -40.92 4.40
N ASP A 788 -22.05 -41.00 3.59
CA ASP A 788 -23.09 -39.97 3.55
C ASP A 788 -23.79 -39.80 4.91
N GLU A 789 -24.07 -40.90 5.61
CA GLU A 789 -24.68 -40.84 6.94
C GLU A 789 -23.74 -40.25 7.99
N GLU A 790 -22.44 -40.57 7.90
CA GLU A 790 -21.43 -40.06 8.82
C GLU A 790 -21.22 -38.57 8.62
N ALA A 791 -21.13 -38.12 7.37
CA ALA A 791 -21.10 -36.70 7.02
C ALA A 791 -22.35 -35.99 7.54
N TYR A 792 -23.55 -36.56 7.35
CA TYR A 792 -24.78 -35.97 7.87
C TYR A 792 -24.75 -35.78 9.39
N ARG A 793 -24.30 -36.79 10.14
CA ARG A 793 -24.19 -36.72 11.61
C ARG A 793 -23.15 -35.68 12.05
N LEU A 794 -21.99 -35.66 11.42
CA LEU A 794 -20.94 -34.67 11.68
C LEU A 794 -21.46 -33.25 11.46
N PHE A 795 -22.00 -32.97 10.27
CA PHE A 795 -22.52 -31.65 9.94
C PHE A 795 -23.71 -31.24 10.81
N SER A 796 -24.57 -32.18 11.20
CA SER A 796 -25.65 -31.92 12.18
C SER A 796 -25.11 -31.46 13.52
N SER A 797 -23.99 -32.04 13.97
CA SER A 797 -23.32 -31.63 15.22
C SER A 797 -22.63 -30.26 15.09
N LEU A 798 -22.07 -29.96 13.92
CA LEU A 798 -21.38 -28.68 13.65
C LEU A 798 -22.36 -27.52 13.49
N PHE A 799 -23.56 -27.79 12.99
CA PHE A 799 -24.59 -26.79 12.69
C PHE A 799 -25.92 -27.04 13.44
N PRO A 800 -25.92 -27.10 14.79
CA PRO A 800 -27.10 -27.51 15.57
C PRO A 800 -28.31 -26.55 15.43
N LYS A 801 -28.07 -25.33 14.94
CA LYS A 801 -29.09 -24.29 14.73
C LYS A 801 -29.48 -24.10 13.25
N LYS A 802 -28.83 -24.79 12.31
CA LYS A 802 -29.13 -24.68 10.88
C LYS A 802 -29.87 -25.94 10.41
N LYS A 803 -30.80 -25.76 9.47
CA LYS A 803 -31.46 -26.89 8.81
C LYS A 803 -30.56 -27.46 7.71
N ILE A 804 -30.22 -28.75 7.83
CA ILE A 804 -29.39 -29.45 6.83
C ILE A 804 -30.29 -30.09 5.77
N HIS A 805 -30.00 -29.82 4.50
CA HIS A 805 -30.58 -30.50 3.34
C HIS A 805 -29.46 -31.29 2.68
N GLN A 806 -29.44 -32.61 2.90
CA GLN A 806 -28.52 -33.49 2.22
C GLN A 806 -29.11 -33.90 0.87
N ILE A 807 -28.36 -33.72 -0.21
CA ILE A 807 -28.81 -33.93 -1.59
C ILE A 807 -27.81 -34.84 -2.28
N ASN A 808 -28.26 -35.85 -3.02
CA ASN A 808 -27.34 -36.66 -3.83
C ASN A 808 -26.85 -35.82 -5.00
N THR A 809 -25.56 -35.52 -5.05
CA THR A 809 -24.99 -34.59 -6.04
C THR A 809 -24.00 -35.24 -6.99
N ARG A 810 -24.12 -36.55 -7.23
CA ARG A 810 -23.24 -37.28 -8.17
C ARG A 810 -23.20 -36.60 -9.54
N GLU A 811 -24.33 -36.13 -10.07
CA GLU A 811 -24.36 -35.48 -11.40
C GLU A 811 -23.63 -34.15 -11.44
N ILE A 812 -23.58 -33.40 -10.33
CA ILE A 812 -22.78 -32.17 -10.23
C ILE A 812 -21.29 -32.54 -10.13
N LEU A 813 -20.97 -33.55 -9.32
CA LEU A 813 -19.60 -34.04 -9.13
C LEU A 813 -18.92 -34.49 -10.42
N LEU A 814 -19.67 -35.11 -11.35
CA LEU A 814 -19.14 -35.49 -12.66
C LEU A 814 -18.62 -34.28 -13.48
N GLY A 815 -19.08 -33.08 -13.17
CA GLY A 815 -18.64 -31.83 -13.78
C GLY A 815 -17.35 -31.25 -13.20
N GLY A 816 -16.80 -31.82 -12.12
CA GLY A 816 -15.51 -31.41 -11.53
C GLY A 816 -15.58 -30.69 -10.17
N GLY A 817 -16.78 -30.28 -9.73
CA GLY A 817 -16.99 -29.58 -8.45
C GLY A 817 -18.29 -29.99 -7.75
N ASN A 818 -18.76 -29.24 -6.76
CA ASN A 818 -20.01 -29.57 -6.07
C ASN A 818 -20.81 -28.32 -5.63
N ILE A 819 -21.60 -28.42 -4.57
CA ILE A 819 -22.62 -27.43 -4.17
C ILE A 819 -22.03 -26.04 -3.97
N HIS A 820 -20.85 -25.92 -3.35
CA HIS A 820 -20.18 -24.63 -3.16
C HIS A 820 -19.83 -23.99 -4.51
N CYS A 821 -19.24 -24.75 -5.42
CA CYS A 821 -18.78 -24.27 -6.74
C CYS A 821 -19.92 -23.73 -7.62
N ILE A 822 -21.13 -24.28 -7.48
CA ILE A 822 -22.29 -23.86 -8.31
C ILE A 822 -23.05 -22.66 -7.73
N THR A 823 -22.63 -22.15 -6.58
CA THR A 823 -23.32 -21.08 -5.84
C THR A 823 -22.43 -19.86 -5.66
N MET A 824 -23.03 -18.67 -5.75
CA MET A 824 -22.40 -17.41 -5.34
C MET A 824 -23.37 -16.58 -4.50
N GLN A 825 -22.99 -16.29 -3.25
CA GLN A 825 -23.80 -15.49 -2.33
C GLN A 825 -23.65 -13.98 -2.58
N ILE A 826 -24.77 -13.27 -2.56
CA ILE A 826 -24.81 -11.81 -2.46
C ILE A 826 -25.16 -11.45 -1.01
N PRO A 827 -24.26 -10.82 -0.24
CA PRO A 827 -24.50 -10.54 1.17
C PRO A 827 -25.69 -9.61 1.40
N GLU A 828 -26.37 -9.73 2.53
CA GLU A 828 -27.37 -8.73 2.96
C GLU A 828 -26.70 -7.59 3.72
N VAL A 829 -27.10 -6.35 3.42
CA VAL A 829 -26.68 -5.15 4.14
C VAL A 829 -27.81 -4.63 5.02
N LYS A 830 -27.47 -3.99 6.14
CA LYS A 830 -28.47 -3.35 7.00
C LYS A 830 -29.06 -2.16 6.23
N LYS A 831 -30.38 -2.14 6.09
CA LYS A 831 -31.12 -1.00 5.53
C LYS A 831 -31.13 0.16 6.50
#